data_AF-A0A916GQB5-F1
#
_entry.id   AF-A0A916GQB5-F1
#
_cell.length_a   1.000
_cell.length_b   1.000
_cell.length_c   1.000
_cell.angle_alpha   90.00
_cell.angle_beta   90.00
_cell.angle_gamma   90.00
#
_symmetry.space_group_name_H-M   'P 1'
#
loop_
_entity.id
_entity.type
_entity.pdbx_description
1 polymer ?
#
loop_
_entity_poly.entity_id
_entity_poly.type
_entity_poly.pdbx_seq_one_letter_code
_entity_poly.pdbx_strand_id
1 'polypeptide(L)'
;LQQPPTGGPRRVVASAGALLGTQRDPIDVVPRVSAARAEEVARAHVGAPPGPVESPTFLAIYAPVLFRQDGPPRLAHVVELGPNEVLVDAHDESILLAQPFSYEDYPDRDIDLENAEGFEAVATNCFTFSNGLVGDYSEEIGSEEGLYPGWTQDANAIVAFEEGKHTLDWYYDRFGQRSVDDDDAPLELFVHSGIGNNASYVWNCGIQFGPNWISNDTVTHETTHEVIDNSSDLVYSFQSGALNESYADTMAAFADGDDDWVHGEEKLNGFGAQRSLRDPSGPDCGSQANNFCGQPDKLSSFVFVSGNTDNGGVHTNSGIPNKAHFLVSEGGTFNGRTVAAIGNTRAQRLFFAVMKSHAPGAGFSDDRDLAVTIAQIFDDFGWAGFEPQHVCSVKNAYAAVEIGRGDLDCDGIEDAFDDSDNDSIADDEDNCTTVPNPSQQDADDDGVGDACQDSDGDGISDAVDNCPTVANAGGYDTDDDGLGDACDTDDDNDGFFDTNDNCPYDANPTQFDGNQNGEGDACDPDQDGDGLYVEADNCTFVFNPLQQDQDGDGLGDACDGCPAVANNQNAYTNPPCIQGPSGEICPDPEPLQTDSDGDGTPDACDAVGFGSHAFDLDGSPFNPAIGVKPDGARKSGRIQGPAGAKVKLPLPICHDGDRAPDDDDRFELRFTNLHASVLPRVVNERGGRGPAAEGSGPIRGLRMKPDCRHHYFLVFELGPDFPGDTGFEIVARDILSTGPNPWVLGPPIQGSVPESLPDGDGDGLYDSVDSCPAASDPWNVDRDADGAGDACDNCALASNPTQRDGGGVGLASGPDGIGDACQCGDVNDDGRVTGLDGALVKRAALGLAPFPGGVGDLPAPRKCDVGGTAGCTGLDGTIMTRASLGLKPAIAQACPAATGAP
;
A
#
# COMPACT_ATOMS: atom_id res chain seq x y z
N LEU A 1 -5.17 -4.60 -8.54
CA LEU A 1 -4.40 -5.64 -9.28
C LEU A 1 -3.80 -6.60 -8.26
N GLN A 2 -4.10 -7.91 -8.29
CA GLN A 2 -3.33 -8.93 -7.54
C GLN A 2 -2.88 -10.03 -8.52
N GLN A 3 -1.66 -10.55 -8.33
CA GLN A 3 -1.13 -11.67 -9.10
C GLN A 3 -1.66 -13.02 -8.57
N PRO A 4 -1.93 -14.03 -9.44
CA PRO A 4 -2.22 -15.38 -8.99
C PRO A 4 -0.94 -16.24 -8.84
N PRO A 5 -0.91 -17.24 -7.91
CA PRO A 5 0.28 -18.03 -7.57
C PRO A 5 0.67 -19.12 -8.59
N THR A 6 -0.06 -19.30 -9.70
CA THR A 6 0.21 -20.40 -10.64
C THR A 6 -0.16 -20.03 -12.08
N GLY A 7 0.80 -19.50 -12.84
CA GLY A 7 0.97 -19.65 -14.31
C GLY A 7 -0.22 -19.54 -15.30
N GLY A 8 -1.40 -19.06 -14.90
CA GLY A 8 -2.58 -18.90 -15.76
C GLY A 8 -2.79 -17.47 -16.25
N PRO A 9 -3.59 -17.24 -17.32
CA PRO A 9 -3.88 -15.90 -17.81
C PRO A 9 -4.57 -15.07 -16.73
N ARG A 10 -4.05 -13.85 -16.50
CA ARG A 10 -4.57 -12.88 -15.53
C ARG A 10 -6.02 -12.53 -15.89
N ARG A 11 -6.95 -12.75 -14.97
CA ARG A 11 -8.36 -12.35 -15.13
C ARG A 11 -8.56 -11.08 -14.31
N VAL A 12 -8.73 -9.95 -14.97
CA VAL A 12 -9.21 -8.74 -14.31
C VAL A 12 -10.72 -8.94 -14.05
N VAL A 13 -11.25 -8.41 -12.94
CA VAL A 13 -12.70 -8.34 -12.71
C VAL A 13 -12.94 -6.92 -12.25
N ALA A 14 -13.38 -6.05 -13.16
CA ALA A 14 -13.78 -4.70 -12.84
C ALA A 14 -15.27 -4.70 -12.48
N SER A 15 -15.64 -4.08 -11.36
CA SER A 15 -17.03 -3.79 -11.01
C SER A 15 -17.27 -2.29 -11.15
N ALA A 16 -17.82 -1.87 -12.29
CA ALA A 16 -18.37 -0.52 -12.47
C ALA A 16 -19.71 -0.41 -11.74
N GLY A 17 -19.68 0.09 -10.50
CA GLY A 17 -20.86 0.34 -9.68
C GLY A 17 -21.54 1.65 -10.06
N ALA A 18 -22.53 1.57 -10.96
CA ALA A 18 -23.71 2.44 -11.13
C ALA A 18 -24.27 2.32 -12.57
N LEU A 19 -23.41 1.99 -13.54
CA LEU A 19 -23.77 1.88 -14.96
C LEU A 19 -24.18 0.48 -15.43
N LEU A 20 -23.99 -0.55 -14.59
CA LEU A 20 -24.25 -1.97 -14.93
C LEU A 20 -25.44 -2.57 -14.16
N GLY A 21 -26.49 -1.78 -13.98
CA GLY A 21 -27.71 -2.21 -13.30
C GLY A 21 -28.46 -3.27 -14.12
N THR A 22 -28.06 -4.54 -13.97
CA THR A 22 -28.84 -5.81 -14.09
C THR A 22 -28.02 -7.00 -14.62
N GLN A 23 -26.77 -6.84 -15.06
CA GLN A 23 -26.02 -7.94 -15.66
C GLN A 23 -25.33 -8.85 -14.63
N ARG A 24 -25.57 -10.17 -14.76
CA ARG A 24 -24.99 -11.25 -13.95
C ARG A 24 -23.75 -11.89 -14.55
N ASP A 25 -23.32 -11.47 -15.74
CA ASP A 25 -22.19 -12.07 -16.44
C ASP A 25 -20.93 -11.20 -16.27
N PRO A 26 -19.80 -11.76 -15.80
CA PRO A 26 -18.55 -11.02 -15.66
C PRO A 26 -18.00 -10.62 -17.03
N ILE A 27 -17.56 -9.36 -17.15
CA ILE A 27 -16.92 -8.83 -18.37
C ILE A 27 -15.59 -9.56 -18.59
N ASP A 28 -15.40 -10.15 -19.76
CA ASP A 28 -14.10 -10.69 -20.17
C ASP A 28 -13.17 -9.50 -20.48
N VAL A 29 -12.08 -9.39 -19.75
CA VAL A 29 -11.14 -8.26 -19.78
C VAL A 29 -9.76 -8.70 -20.26
N VAL A 30 -9.65 -9.92 -20.77
CA VAL A 30 -8.43 -10.41 -21.42
C VAL A 30 -8.54 -10.11 -22.92
N PRO A 31 -7.79 -9.14 -23.46
CA PRO A 31 -7.81 -8.84 -24.88
C PRO A 31 -7.22 -10.02 -25.67
N ARG A 32 -7.88 -10.41 -26.75
CA ARG A 32 -7.43 -11.44 -27.72
C ARG A 32 -7.01 -10.82 -29.05
N VAL A 33 -7.48 -9.61 -29.31
CA VAL A 33 -6.99 -8.71 -30.35
C VAL A 33 -5.84 -7.90 -29.75
N SER A 34 -4.75 -7.71 -30.49
CA SER A 34 -3.66 -6.83 -30.06
C SER A 34 -3.94 -5.40 -30.48
N ALA A 35 -3.34 -4.41 -29.79
CA ALA A 35 -3.44 -3.00 -30.17
C ALA A 35 -3.08 -2.77 -31.66
N ALA A 36 -1.97 -3.34 -32.14
CA ALA A 36 -1.58 -3.26 -33.54
C ALA A 36 -2.61 -3.89 -34.50
N ARG A 37 -3.28 -4.97 -34.09
CA ARG A 37 -4.33 -5.60 -34.89
C ARG A 37 -5.62 -4.76 -34.89
N ALA A 38 -5.98 -4.18 -33.75
CA ALA A 38 -7.08 -3.23 -33.65
C ALA A 38 -6.83 -1.99 -34.52
N GLU A 39 -5.60 -1.48 -34.56
CA GLU A 39 -5.22 -0.38 -35.45
C GLU A 39 -5.37 -0.72 -36.93
N GLU A 40 -4.97 -1.94 -37.35
CA GLU A 40 -5.19 -2.41 -38.72
C GLU A 40 -6.69 -2.50 -39.06
N VAL A 41 -7.49 -3.04 -38.13
CA VAL A 41 -8.94 -3.19 -38.29
C VAL A 41 -9.64 -1.83 -38.35
N ALA A 42 -9.27 -0.90 -37.47
CA ALA A 42 -9.78 0.46 -37.44
C ALA A 42 -9.43 1.21 -38.73
N ARG A 43 -8.16 1.15 -39.19
CA ARG A 43 -7.74 1.78 -40.46
C ARG A 43 -8.48 1.21 -41.66
N ALA A 44 -8.66 -0.11 -41.70
CA ALA A 44 -9.42 -0.76 -42.75
C ALA A 44 -10.90 -0.36 -42.73
N HIS A 45 -11.47 -0.13 -41.54
CA HIS A 45 -12.85 0.31 -41.38
C HIS A 45 -13.08 1.73 -41.88
N VAL A 46 -12.22 2.68 -41.49
CA VAL A 46 -12.37 4.11 -41.86
C VAL A 46 -11.66 4.48 -43.18
N GLY A 47 -10.99 3.53 -43.83
CA GLY A 47 -10.26 3.76 -45.08
C GLY A 47 -9.00 4.64 -44.92
N ALA A 48 -8.44 4.72 -43.71
CA ALA A 48 -7.26 5.53 -43.43
C ALA A 48 -5.98 4.93 -44.05
N PRO A 49 -5.08 5.76 -44.61
CA PRO A 49 -3.80 5.29 -45.14
C PRO A 49 -2.88 4.78 -43.99
N PRO A 50 -1.85 3.97 -44.32
CA PRO A 50 -0.85 3.57 -43.34
C PRO A 50 -0.07 4.79 -42.81
N GLY A 51 -0.05 4.98 -41.48
CA GLY A 51 0.63 6.09 -40.78
C GLY A 51 0.65 5.84 -39.26
N PRO A 52 1.26 6.71 -38.44
CA PRO A 52 1.13 6.63 -36.98
C PRO A 52 -0.33 6.86 -36.53
N VAL A 53 -0.68 6.38 -35.34
CA VAL A 53 -1.91 6.79 -34.60
C VAL A 53 -1.66 8.11 -33.88
N GLU A 54 -2.69 8.91 -33.63
CA GLU A 54 -2.57 10.22 -32.95
C GLU A 54 -2.19 10.05 -31.47
N SER A 55 -2.68 8.99 -30.83
CA SER A 55 -2.32 8.59 -29.47
C SER A 55 -2.13 7.08 -29.35
N PRO A 56 -1.44 6.59 -28.29
CA PRO A 56 -1.30 5.17 -28.06
C PRO A 56 -2.66 4.47 -27.89
N THR A 57 -2.93 3.44 -28.70
CA THR A 57 -4.13 2.61 -28.58
C THR A 57 -4.24 2.00 -27.16
N PHE A 58 -5.32 2.30 -26.45
CA PHE A 58 -5.56 1.80 -25.08
C PHE A 58 -6.86 0.97 -24.98
N LEU A 59 -7.07 0.31 -23.85
CA LEU A 59 -8.25 -0.52 -23.60
C LEU A 59 -9.29 0.26 -22.77
N ALA A 60 -10.56 0.17 -23.16
CA ALA A 60 -11.69 0.75 -22.46
C ALA A 60 -12.85 -0.26 -22.33
N ILE A 61 -13.76 -0.01 -21.40
CA ILE A 61 -15.04 -0.74 -21.31
C ILE A 61 -16.08 0.05 -22.11
N TYR A 62 -16.50 -0.48 -23.24
CA TYR A 62 -17.62 0.04 -24.01
C TYR A 62 -18.93 -0.42 -23.37
N ALA A 63 -19.76 0.52 -22.90
CA ALA A 63 -21.09 0.23 -22.37
C ALA A 63 -22.16 0.73 -23.36
N PRO A 64 -22.83 -0.17 -24.12
CA PRO A 64 -23.81 0.21 -25.14
C PRO A 64 -24.93 1.13 -24.62
N VAL A 65 -25.32 0.97 -23.35
CA VAL A 65 -26.38 1.75 -22.69
C VAL A 65 -26.08 3.26 -22.64
N LEU A 66 -24.81 3.66 -22.59
CA LEU A 66 -24.40 5.07 -22.63
C LEU A 66 -24.70 5.72 -23.98
N PHE A 67 -24.80 4.92 -25.04
CA PHE A 67 -25.05 5.36 -26.41
C PHE A 67 -26.46 5.01 -26.89
N ARG A 68 -27.39 4.76 -25.95
CA ARG A 68 -28.78 4.31 -26.22
C ARG A 68 -28.86 3.03 -27.07
N GLN A 69 -27.83 2.18 -27.00
CA GLN A 69 -27.80 0.88 -27.64
C GLN A 69 -28.06 -0.23 -26.61
N ASP A 70 -28.78 -1.28 -27.01
CA ASP A 70 -29.05 -2.44 -26.16
C ASP A 70 -27.90 -3.46 -26.30
N GLY A 71 -27.22 -3.80 -25.20
CA GLY A 71 -26.22 -4.87 -25.20
C GLY A 71 -25.38 -4.98 -23.92
N PRO A 72 -24.66 -6.11 -23.72
CA PRO A 72 -23.64 -6.23 -22.69
C PRO A 72 -22.50 -5.24 -22.91
N PRO A 73 -21.86 -4.73 -21.84
CA PRO A 73 -20.57 -4.07 -21.96
C PRO A 73 -19.52 -5.00 -22.54
N ARG A 74 -18.58 -4.43 -23.30
CA ARG A 74 -17.51 -5.16 -23.98
C ARG A 74 -16.17 -4.46 -23.74
N LEU A 75 -15.09 -5.22 -23.72
CA LEU A 75 -13.74 -4.65 -23.72
C LEU A 75 -13.41 -4.19 -25.14
N ALA A 76 -12.92 -2.97 -25.31
CA ALA A 76 -12.64 -2.37 -26.60
C ALA A 76 -11.23 -1.77 -26.62
N HIS A 77 -10.56 -1.82 -27.76
CA HIS A 77 -9.42 -0.98 -28.09
C HIS A 77 -9.91 0.35 -28.65
N VAL A 78 -9.55 1.45 -28.01
CA VAL A 78 -9.80 2.81 -28.52
C VAL A 78 -8.66 3.18 -29.44
N VAL A 79 -8.96 3.37 -30.73
CA VAL A 79 -7.98 3.70 -31.77
C VAL A 79 -8.29 5.06 -32.37
N GLU A 80 -7.34 5.98 -32.27
CA GLU A 80 -7.45 7.34 -32.82
C GLU A 80 -6.70 7.46 -34.16
N LEU A 81 -7.45 7.75 -35.22
CA LEU A 81 -6.98 7.81 -36.62
C LEU A 81 -7.34 9.14 -37.26
N GLY A 82 -6.55 10.18 -36.96
CA GLY A 82 -6.83 11.55 -37.38
C GLY A 82 -8.17 12.01 -36.78
N PRO A 83 -9.17 12.40 -37.59
CA PRO A 83 -10.48 12.80 -37.10
C PRO A 83 -11.38 11.59 -36.85
N ASN A 84 -10.90 10.43 -36.37
CA ASN A 84 -11.75 9.27 -36.11
C ASN A 84 -11.34 8.56 -34.83
N GLU A 85 -12.30 8.34 -33.94
CA GLU A 85 -12.18 7.42 -32.82
C GLU A 85 -12.91 6.12 -33.16
N VAL A 86 -12.19 5.01 -33.14
CA VAL A 86 -12.73 3.68 -33.44
C VAL A 86 -12.51 2.76 -32.26
N LEU A 87 -13.60 2.31 -31.65
CA LEU A 87 -13.63 1.25 -30.65
C LEU A 87 -13.75 -0.10 -31.34
N VAL A 88 -12.65 -0.84 -31.35
CA VAL A 88 -12.59 -2.21 -31.86
C VAL A 88 -12.74 -3.17 -30.69
N ASP A 89 -13.68 -4.10 -30.76
CA ASP A 89 -13.86 -5.14 -29.76
C ASP A 89 -12.56 -5.92 -29.56
N ALA A 90 -12.13 -5.98 -28.30
CA ALA A 90 -10.84 -6.56 -27.93
C ALA A 90 -10.85 -8.10 -28.00
N HIS A 91 -11.97 -8.75 -28.31
CA HIS A 91 -12.09 -10.21 -28.44
C HIS A 91 -12.33 -10.70 -29.86
N ASP A 92 -13.13 -9.99 -30.67
CA ASP A 92 -13.61 -10.49 -31.96
C ASP A 92 -13.36 -9.58 -33.18
N GLU A 93 -12.61 -8.48 -33.01
CA GLU A 93 -12.31 -7.49 -34.06
C GLU A 93 -13.54 -6.73 -34.60
N SER A 94 -14.73 -6.91 -34.02
CA SER A 94 -15.91 -6.15 -34.44
C SER A 94 -15.77 -4.68 -34.07
N ILE A 95 -16.30 -3.80 -34.90
CA ILE A 95 -16.37 -2.37 -34.58
C ILE A 95 -17.57 -2.16 -33.67
N LEU A 96 -17.30 -1.74 -32.42
CA LEU A 96 -18.31 -1.45 -31.42
C LEU A 96 -18.84 -0.03 -31.58
N LEU A 97 -17.94 0.88 -31.91
CA LEU A 97 -18.22 2.26 -32.19
C LEU A 97 -17.16 2.76 -33.16
N ALA A 98 -17.56 3.42 -34.23
CA ALA A 98 -16.65 4.21 -35.07
C ALA A 98 -17.31 5.56 -35.24
N GLN A 99 -16.69 6.58 -34.68
CA GLN A 99 -17.18 7.94 -34.73
C GLN A 99 -16.07 8.75 -35.38
N PRO A 100 -16.33 9.46 -36.48
CA PRO A 100 -15.45 10.55 -36.81
C PRO A 100 -15.50 11.57 -35.67
N PHE A 101 -14.37 12.14 -35.28
CA PHE A 101 -14.32 13.54 -34.85
C PHE A 101 -14.82 14.37 -36.06
N SER A 102 -16.15 14.50 -36.08
CA SER A 102 -17.07 15.18 -37.00
C SER A 102 -17.85 14.38 -38.06
N TYR A 103 -19.18 14.57 -37.93
CA TYR A 103 -20.19 14.70 -38.99
C TYR A 103 -20.67 13.46 -39.75
N GLU A 104 -21.81 12.89 -39.34
CA GLU A 104 -22.84 12.50 -40.32
C GLU A 104 -24.31 12.44 -39.83
N ASP A 105 -24.64 12.87 -38.60
CA ASP A 105 -26.05 13.08 -38.19
C ASP A 105 -26.22 14.29 -37.24
N TYR A 106 -25.73 15.46 -37.64
CA TYR A 106 -26.22 16.74 -37.12
C TYR A 106 -26.65 17.66 -38.27
N PRO A 107 -27.84 17.44 -38.86
CA PRO A 107 -28.28 18.18 -40.03
C PRO A 107 -29.06 19.46 -39.68
N ASP A 108 -29.30 19.78 -38.42
CA ASP A 108 -30.03 21.01 -38.03
C ASP A 108 -29.06 22.00 -37.36
N ARG A 109 -28.28 22.70 -38.19
CA ARG A 109 -27.56 23.89 -37.74
C ARG A 109 -28.55 25.04 -37.80
N ASP A 110 -29.41 25.19 -36.80
CA ASP A 110 -30.41 26.25 -36.85
C ASP A 110 -29.71 27.61 -36.61
N ILE A 111 -29.53 28.39 -37.67
CA ILE A 111 -28.90 29.72 -37.63
C ILE A 111 -29.87 30.69 -38.28
N ASP A 112 -30.25 31.71 -37.53
CA ASP A 112 -31.08 32.81 -38.01
C ASP A 112 -30.23 34.07 -38.09
N LEU A 113 -29.97 34.56 -39.31
CA LEU A 113 -29.15 35.75 -39.52
C LEU A 113 -30.01 36.92 -40.01
N GLU A 114 -29.97 38.01 -39.26
CA GLU A 114 -30.77 39.19 -39.53
C GLU A 114 -29.91 40.48 -39.57
N ASN A 115 -30.36 41.46 -40.37
CA ASN A 115 -29.80 42.81 -40.41
C ASN A 115 -30.64 43.70 -39.48
N ALA A 116 -30.05 44.22 -38.41
CA ALA A 116 -30.71 45.06 -37.41
C ALA A 116 -31.02 46.51 -37.85
N GLU A 117 -30.70 46.90 -39.09
CA GLU A 117 -30.97 48.23 -39.67
C GLU A 117 -30.49 49.42 -38.82
N GLY A 118 -29.48 49.23 -37.96
CA GLY A 118 -28.97 50.25 -37.05
C GLY A 118 -29.77 50.44 -35.75
N PHE A 119 -30.70 49.52 -35.43
CA PHE A 119 -31.40 49.47 -34.15
C PHE A 119 -30.66 48.61 -33.12
N GLU A 120 -30.97 48.78 -31.84
CA GLU A 120 -30.43 47.99 -30.73
C GLU A 120 -31.51 47.06 -30.18
N ALA A 121 -31.18 45.80 -29.88
CA ALA A 121 -32.12 44.77 -29.43
C ALA A 121 -32.94 45.18 -28.19
N VAL A 122 -32.28 45.80 -27.20
CA VAL A 122 -32.92 46.27 -25.97
C VAL A 122 -33.90 47.42 -26.25
N ALA A 123 -33.60 48.27 -27.23
CA ALA A 123 -34.45 49.40 -27.60
C ALA A 123 -35.69 48.98 -28.40
N THR A 124 -35.60 47.85 -29.11
CA THR A 124 -36.66 47.33 -29.98
C THR A 124 -37.42 46.13 -29.41
N ASN A 125 -37.02 45.62 -28.23
CA ASN A 125 -37.55 44.38 -27.64
C ASN A 125 -37.30 43.18 -28.56
N CYS A 126 -36.03 42.83 -28.74
CA CYS A 126 -35.54 41.78 -29.64
C CYS A 126 -36.00 42.01 -31.09
N PHE A 127 -35.98 43.26 -31.56
CA PHE A 127 -36.39 43.63 -32.92
C PHE A 127 -37.88 43.32 -33.27
N THR A 128 -38.69 42.85 -32.32
CA THR A 128 -40.11 42.49 -32.52
C THR A 128 -41.13 43.59 -32.17
N PHE A 129 -42.20 43.73 -32.98
CA PHE A 129 -43.33 44.65 -32.70
C PHE A 129 -44.54 43.97 -32.06
N SER A 130 -45.11 44.63 -31.05
CA SER A 130 -46.32 44.18 -30.34
C SER A 130 -47.67 44.48 -31.02
N ASN A 131 -47.77 45.13 -32.20
CA ASN A 131 -49.09 45.58 -32.72
C ASN A 131 -49.27 45.74 -34.26
N GLY A 132 -48.54 44.99 -35.10
CA GLY A 132 -48.99 44.66 -36.47
C GLY A 132 -49.24 45.79 -37.48
N LEU A 133 -48.58 46.96 -37.37
CA LEU A 133 -48.67 48.02 -38.38
C LEU A 133 -47.28 48.62 -38.69
N VAL A 134 -46.70 48.19 -39.81
CA VAL A 134 -45.55 48.75 -40.57
C VAL A 134 -44.14 48.60 -39.95
N GLY A 135 -43.33 47.71 -40.55
CA GLY A 135 -41.87 47.64 -40.47
C GLY A 135 -41.35 46.61 -39.48
N ASP A 136 -40.72 45.55 -39.99
CA ASP A 136 -39.78 44.73 -39.22
C ASP A 136 -38.57 45.61 -38.86
N TYR A 137 -38.06 45.55 -37.63
CA TYR A 137 -36.86 46.35 -37.25
C TYR A 137 -35.55 45.64 -37.62
N SER A 138 -35.70 44.43 -38.13
CA SER A 138 -34.65 43.67 -38.75
C SER A 138 -35.13 43.10 -40.09
N GLU A 139 -34.19 42.72 -40.95
CA GLU A 139 -34.47 42.01 -42.19
C GLU A 139 -33.75 40.67 -42.13
N GLU A 140 -34.43 39.56 -42.37
CA GLU A 140 -33.78 38.25 -42.52
C GLU A 140 -32.84 38.28 -43.74
N ILE A 141 -31.56 37.99 -43.51
CA ILE A 141 -30.50 38.10 -44.53
C ILE A 141 -29.82 36.77 -44.86
N GLY A 142 -30.07 35.74 -44.06
CA GLY A 142 -29.61 34.39 -44.30
C GLY A 142 -30.11 33.42 -43.24
N SER A 143 -29.99 32.14 -43.56
CA SER A 143 -30.31 31.05 -42.65
C SER A 143 -29.24 29.95 -42.75
N GLU A 144 -29.44 28.81 -42.11
CA GLU A 144 -28.62 27.60 -42.23
C GLU A 144 -28.29 27.21 -43.68
N GLU A 145 -29.20 27.48 -44.61
CA GLU A 145 -29.06 27.20 -46.05
C GLU A 145 -28.06 28.13 -46.76
N GLY A 146 -27.74 29.29 -46.19
CA GLY A 146 -26.87 30.29 -46.81
C GLY A 146 -27.35 31.73 -46.66
N LEU A 147 -26.45 32.66 -47.01
CA LEU A 147 -26.80 34.06 -47.18
C LEU A 147 -27.71 34.28 -48.39
N TYR A 148 -28.68 35.18 -48.24
CA TYR A 148 -29.51 35.62 -49.35
C TYR A 148 -28.70 36.39 -50.40
N PRO A 149 -29.06 36.33 -51.71
CA PRO A 149 -28.22 36.87 -52.79
C PRO A 149 -27.85 38.36 -52.69
N GLY A 150 -28.60 39.15 -51.92
CA GLY A 150 -28.30 40.58 -51.67
C GLY A 150 -27.16 40.81 -50.68
N TRP A 151 -26.82 39.80 -49.87
CA TRP A 151 -25.94 39.91 -48.70
C TRP A 151 -24.63 39.16 -48.85
N THR A 152 -24.43 38.42 -49.95
CA THR A 152 -23.19 37.69 -50.25
C THR A 152 -21.97 38.59 -50.57
N GLN A 153 -22.09 39.90 -50.40
CA GLN A 153 -21.00 40.88 -50.53
C GLN A 153 -20.86 41.77 -49.29
N ASP A 154 -21.72 41.59 -48.29
CA ASP A 154 -21.61 42.29 -47.02
C ASP A 154 -20.64 41.54 -46.12
N ALA A 155 -19.54 42.19 -45.75
CA ALA A 155 -18.49 41.56 -44.96
C ALA A 155 -18.98 41.15 -43.55
N ASN A 156 -19.89 41.91 -42.93
CA ASN A 156 -20.41 41.57 -41.61
C ASN A 156 -21.33 40.35 -41.69
N ALA A 157 -22.20 40.30 -42.72
CA ALA A 157 -23.08 39.15 -42.94
C ALA A 157 -22.30 37.87 -43.26
N ILE A 158 -21.24 37.96 -44.08
CA ILE A 158 -20.38 36.82 -44.43
C ILE A 158 -19.68 36.28 -43.19
N VAL A 159 -18.99 37.14 -42.44
CA VAL A 159 -18.23 36.70 -41.27
C VAL A 159 -19.17 36.18 -40.18
N ALA A 160 -20.28 36.86 -39.88
CA ALA A 160 -21.24 36.36 -38.89
C ALA A 160 -21.78 34.97 -39.25
N PHE A 161 -22.07 34.73 -40.53
CA PHE A 161 -22.54 33.44 -41.01
C PHE A 161 -21.47 32.34 -40.94
N GLU A 162 -20.26 32.62 -41.42
CA GLU A 162 -19.16 31.65 -41.45
C GLU A 162 -18.69 31.30 -40.04
N GLU A 163 -18.48 32.31 -39.19
CA GLU A 163 -18.03 32.11 -37.82
C GLU A 163 -19.14 31.54 -36.93
N GLY A 164 -20.41 31.93 -37.11
CA GLY A 164 -21.53 31.29 -36.40
C GLY A 164 -21.61 29.79 -36.68
N LYS A 165 -21.40 29.39 -37.94
CA LYS A 165 -21.28 27.96 -38.30
C LYS A 165 -20.10 27.29 -37.65
N HIS A 166 -18.94 27.95 -37.66
CA HIS A 166 -17.72 27.42 -37.07
C HIS A 166 -17.88 27.22 -35.56
N THR A 167 -18.46 28.18 -34.85
CA THR A 167 -18.71 28.11 -33.41
C THR A 167 -19.64 26.93 -33.07
N LEU A 168 -20.77 26.76 -33.77
CA LEU A 168 -21.69 25.65 -33.53
C LEU A 168 -21.04 24.30 -33.82
N ASP A 169 -20.29 24.20 -34.93
CA ASP A 169 -19.54 22.99 -35.28
C ASP A 169 -18.50 22.66 -34.21
N TRP A 170 -17.76 23.66 -33.75
CA TRP A 170 -16.75 23.48 -32.72
C TRP A 170 -17.35 23.02 -31.39
N TYR A 171 -18.44 23.63 -30.93
CA TYR A 171 -19.14 23.22 -29.70
C TYR A 171 -19.66 21.78 -29.81
N TYR A 172 -20.26 21.43 -30.94
CA TYR A 172 -20.76 20.08 -31.19
C TYR A 172 -19.62 19.07 -31.28
N ASP A 173 -18.60 19.33 -32.09
CA ASP A 173 -17.50 18.40 -32.37
C ASP A 173 -16.60 18.18 -31.14
N ARG A 174 -16.42 19.21 -30.30
CA ARG A 174 -15.54 19.13 -29.12
C ARG A 174 -16.25 18.61 -27.88
N PHE A 175 -17.54 18.93 -27.72
CA PHE A 175 -18.25 18.70 -26.45
C PHE A 175 -19.58 17.95 -26.60
N GLY A 176 -20.06 17.73 -27.82
CA GLY A 176 -21.39 17.19 -28.07
C GLY A 176 -22.52 18.15 -27.70
N GLN A 177 -22.21 19.43 -27.53
CA GLN A 177 -23.16 20.49 -27.18
C GLN A 177 -24.07 20.77 -28.38
N ARG A 178 -25.37 20.51 -28.22
CA ARG A 178 -26.37 20.75 -29.27
C ARG A 178 -26.85 22.20 -29.30
N SER A 179 -26.20 23.03 -30.12
CA SER A 179 -26.43 24.49 -30.15
C SER A 179 -26.23 25.18 -28.79
N VAL A 180 -26.84 26.35 -28.58
CA VAL A 180 -26.66 27.16 -27.36
C VAL A 180 -27.36 26.60 -26.11
N ASP A 181 -28.40 25.79 -26.26
CA ASP A 181 -29.25 25.30 -25.16
C ASP A 181 -29.16 23.78 -24.90
N ASP A 182 -28.35 23.07 -25.69
CA ASP A 182 -28.26 21.61 -25.70
C ASP A 182 -29.56 20.91 -26.19
N ASP A 183 -30.44 21.63 -26.90
CA ASP A 183 -31.69 21.12 -27.49
C ASP A 183 -31.99 21.70 -28.88
N ASP A 184 -30.95 22.02 -29.64
CA ASP A 184 -31.01 22.48 -31.04
C ASP A 184 -31.68 23.87 -31.21
N ALA A 185 -31.63 24.76 -30.21
CA ALA A 185 -32.15 26.13 -30.38
C ALA A 185 -31.45 26.89 -31.52
N PRO A 186 -32.17 27.77 -32.25
CA PRO A 186 -31.58 28.62 -33.26
C PRO A 186 -30.54 29.57 -32.66
N LEU A 187 -29.39 29.69 -33.32
CA LEU A 187 -28.44 30.74 -33.05
C LEU A 187 -28.88 32.01 -33.78
N GLU A 188 -29.52 32.92 -33.03
CA GLU A 188 -30.01 34.21 -33.55
C GLU A 188 -28.87 35.25 -33.60
N LEU A 189 -28.51 35.71 -34.81
CA LEU A 189 -27.42 36.64 -35.06
C LEU A 189 -27.91 37.92 -35.76
N PHE A 190 -27.59 39.08 -35.21
CA PHE A 190 -28.00 40.39 -35.73
C PHE A 190 -26.79 41.23 -36.14
N VAL A 191 -26.60 41.46 -37.44
CA VAL A 191 -25.54 42.34 -37.96
C VAL A 191 -26.03 43.76 -38.15
N HIS A 192 -25.11 44.72 -38.21
CA HIS A 192 -25.41 46.16 -38.38
C HIS A 192 -26.26 46.75 -37.25
N SER A 193 -26.09 46.26 -36.02
CA SER A 193 -26.78 46.79 -34.84
C SER A 193 -26.32 48.21 -34.49
N GLY A 194 -27.22 48.96 -33.86
CA GLY A 194 -27.02 50.32 -33.39
C GLY A 194 -26.04 50.48 -32.22
N ILE A 195 -25.53 49.39 -31.65
CA ILE A 195 -24.67 49.39 -30.45
C ILE A 195 -23.26 49.98 -30.64
N GLY A 196 -22.93 50.41 -31.86
CA GLY A 196 -21.69 51.11 -32.16
C GLY A 196 -20.49 50.17 -32.20
N ASN A 197 -19.47 50.48 -31.39
CA ASN A 197 -18.24 49.69 -31.34
C ASN A 197 -18.36 48.61 -30.25
N ASN A 198 -19.25 47.63 -30.46
CA ASN A 198 -19.43 46.53 -29.53
C ASN A 198 -20.04 45.29 -30.21
N ALA A 199 -19.92 44.14 -29.56
CA ALA A 199 -20.79 42.98 -29.72
C ALA A 199 -21.47 42.69 -28.36
N SER A 200 -22.62 42.03 -28.35
CA SER A 200 -23.26 41.62 -27.10
C SER A 200 -24.31 40.54 -27.32
N TYR A 201 -24.30 39.49 -26.50
CA TYR A 201 -25.46 38.66 -26.22
C TYR A 201 -26.53 39.46 -25.46
N VAL A 202 -27.78 39.34 -25.89
CA VAL A 202 -28.94 39.94 -25.22
C VAL A 202 -29.93 38.85 -24.87
N TRP A 203 -30.19 38.71 -23.57
CA TRP A 203 -31.08 37.70 -23.01
C TRP A 203 -32.43 37.59 -23.77
N ASN A 204 -32.76 36.37 -24.23
CA ASN A 204 -33.93 36.04 -25.06
C ASN A 204 -34.03 36.72 -26.44
N CYS A 205 -32.96 37.38 -26.90
CA CYS A 205 -32.95 38.05 -28.20
C CYS A 205 -31.84 37.59 -29.13
N GLY A 206 -30.89 36.75 -28.69
CA GLY A 206 -29.70 36.41 -29.47
C GLY A 206 -28.59 37.46 -29.43
N ILE A 207 -27.67 37.35 -30.38
CA ILE A 207 -26.40 38.07 -30.39
C ILE A 207 -26.45 39.21 -31.40
N GLN A 208 -26.10 40.42 -30.97
CA GLN A 208 -26.03 41.58 -31.85
C GLN A 208 -24.62 42.11 -32.01
N PHE A 209 -24.28 42.47 -33.24
CA PHE A 209 -22.97 42.98 -33.62
C PHE A 209 -23.07 44.40 -34.17
N GLY A 210 -22.30 45.30 -33.56
CA GLY A 210 -22.01 46.59 -34.14
C GLY A 210 -21.15 46.46 -35.41
N PRO A 211 -21.13 47.48 -36.29
CA PRO A 211 -20.40 47.41 -37.54
C PRO A 211 -18.90 47.11 -37.35
N ASN A 212 -18.41 46.05 -37.99
CA ASN A 212 -17.00 45.59 -37.97
C ASN A 212 -16.49 45.09 -36.61
N TRP A 213 -17.39 44.64 -35.74
CA TRP A 213 -17.09 44.02 -34.44
C TRP A 213 -17.38 42.51 -34.46
N ILE A 214 -17.02 41.85 -35.57
CA ILE A 214 -17.28 40.42 -35.80
C ILE A 214 -15.96 39.75 -36.19
N SER A 215 -15.65 38.67 -35.51
CA SER A 215 -14.53 37.74 -35.73
C SER A 215 -14.85 36.40 -35.04
N ASN A 216 -14.06 35.36 -35.30
CA ASN A 216 -14.29 34.00 -34.78
C ASN A 216 -14.42 33.98 -33.25
N ASP A 217 -13.41 34.54 -32.60
CA ASP A 217 -13.32 34.69 -31.15
C ASP A 217 -14.46 35.56 -30.57
N THR A 218 -14.88 36.63 -31.25
CA THR A 218 -16.00 37.49 -30.82
C THR A 218 -17.34 36.76 -30.95
N VAL A 219 -17.59 36.06 -32.05
CA VAL A 219 -18.82 35.27 -32.22
C VAL A 219 -18.88 34.14 -31.21
N THR A 220 -17.76 33.45 -30.99
CA THR A 220 -17.67 32.37 -29.99
C THR A 220 -17.85 32.91 -28.56
N HIS A 221 -17.25 34.06 -28.23
CA HIS A 221 -17.41 34.71 -26.93
C HIS A 221 -18.89 35.01 -26.63
N GLU A 222 -19.57 35.70 -27.54
CA GLU A 222 -20.99 36.04 -27.34
C GLU A 222 -21.89 34.81 -27.32
N THR A 223 -21.60 33.80 -28.15
CA THR A 223 -22.34 32.51 -28.13
C THR A 223 -22.15 31.79 -26.80
N THR A 224 -20.96 31.90 -26.19
CA THR A 224 -20.66 31.27 -24.90
C THR A 224 -21.49 31.89 -23.78
N HIS A 225 -21.79 33.19 -23.83
CA HIS A 225 -22.72 33.80 -22.87
C HIS A 225 -24.12 33.17 -22.94
N GLU A 226 -24.61 32.85 -24.13
CA GLU A 226 -25.90 32.17 -24.31
C GLU A 226 -25.86 30.72 -23.81
N VAL A 227 -24.75 30.01 -24.01
CA VAL A 227 -24.54 28.68 -23.41
C VAL A 227 -24.57 28.76 -21.89
N ILE A 228 -23.90 29.76 -21.29
CA ILE A 228 -23.87 29.99 -19.85
C ILE A 228 -25.29 30.27 -19.32
N ASP A 229 -26.07 31.11 -20.01
CA ASP A 229 -27.45 31.45 -19.65
C ASP A 229 -28.38 30.23 -19.67
N ASN A 230 -28.17 29.31 -20.62
CA ASN A 230 -28.92 28.05 -20.70
C ASN A 230 -28.36 26.92 -19.80
N SER A 231 -27.25 27.13 -19.10
CA SER A 231 -26.64 26.13 -18.21
C SER A 231 -26.51 26.56 -16.76
N SER A 232 -25.49 27.35 -16.45
CA SER A 232 -25.12 27.71 -15.08
C SER A 232 -25.78 28.99 -14.60
N ASP A 233 -26.33 29.78 -15.53
CA ASP A 233 -27.00 31.06 -15.27
C ASP A 233 -26.12 31.98 -14.40
N LEU A 234 -24.82 32.07 -14.73
CA LEU A 234 -23.88 32.89 -13.97
C LEU A 234 -24.33 34.35 -14.03
N VAL A 235 -24.70 34.88 -12.88
CA VAL A 235 -25.22 36.23 -12.74
C VAL A 235 -24.18 37.21 -13.24
N TYR A 236 -24.56 38.03 -14.22
CA TYR A 236 -23.68 38.98 -14.89
C TYR A 236 -23.39 40.23 -14.05
N SER A 237 -22.78 40.03 -12.87
CA SER A 237 -22.37 41.07 -11.94
C SER A 237 -21.26 40.60 -11.00
N PHE A 238 -20.37 41.52 -10.60
CA PHE A 238 -19.26 41.26 -9.66
C PHE A 238 -18.42 40.03 -10.07
N GLN A 239 -18.06 39.13 -9.12
CA GLN A 239 -17.24 37.96 -9.41
C GLN A 239 -17.94 36.94 -10.30
N SER A 240 -19.24 36.69 -10.12
CA SER A 240 -19.98 35.75 -10.98
C SER A 240 -20.04 36.25 -12.42
N GLY A 241 -20.17 37.56 -12.62
CA GLY A 241 -20.10 38.14 -13.96
C GLY A 241 -18.68 38.15 -14.54
N ALA A 242 -17.66 38.35 -13.70
CA ALA A 242 -16.27 38.23 -14.15
C ALA A 242 -15.90 36.79 -14.54
N LEU A 243 -16.49 35.77 -13.88
CA LEU A 243 -16.39 34.38 -14.32
C LEU A 243 -17.13 34.16 -15.64
N ASN A 244 -18.34 34.72 -15.78
CA ASN A 244 -19.10 34.64 -17.03
C ASN A 244 -18.29 35.17 -18.23
N GLU A 245 -17.71 36.38 -18.09
CA GLU A 245 -16.77 36.96 -19.06
C GLU A 245 -15.53 36.08 -19.31
N SER A 246 -14.94 35.54 -18.24
CA SER A 246 -13.72 34.75 -18.33
C SER A 246 -13.94 33.42 -19.05
N TYR A 247 -15.07 32.75 -18.81
CA TYR A 247 -15.42 31.55 -19.55
C TYR A 247 -15.67 31.86 -21.02
N ALA A 248 -16.37 32.94 -21.34
CA ALA A 248 -16.56 33.37 -22.72
C ALA A 248 -15.21 33.65 -23.43
N ASP A 249 -14.27 34.32 -22.76
CA ASP A 249 -12.89 34.51 -23.24
C ASP A 249 -12.14 33.18 -23.43
N THR A 250 -12.27 32.26 -22.47
CA THR A 250 -11.57 30.98 -22.46
C THR A 250 -12.04 30.07 -23.60
N MET A 251 -13.35 30.02 -23.83
CA MET A 251 -13.94 29.21 -24.90
C MET A 251 -13.65 29.82 -26.28
N ALA A 252 -13.67 31.15 -26.39
CA ALA A 252 -13.21 31.84 -27.60
C ALA A 252 -11.75 31.52 -27.93
N ALA A 253 -10.84 31.62 -26.95
CA ALA A 253 -9.42 31.28 -27.14
C ALA A 253 -9.22 29.81 -27.57
N PHE A 254 -10.04 28.89 -27.05
CA PHE A 254 -9.98 27.49 -27.49
C PHE A 254 -10.55 27.22 -28.87
N ALA A 255 -11.55 28.00 -29.30
CA ALA A 255 -12.15 27.88 -30.62
C ALA A 255 -11.31 28.54 -31.72
N ASP A 256 -10.52 29.55 -31.36
CA ASP A 256 -9.73 30.29 -32.34
C ASP A 256 -8.54 29.48 -32.87
N GLY A 257 -7.88 28.72 -31.99
CA GLY A 257 -6.93 27.68 -32.39
C GLY A 257 -5.61 28.19 -32.99
N ASP A 258 -5.29 29.47 -32.83
CA ASP A 258 -4.03 30.09 -33.24
C ASP A 258 -3.00 30.22 -32.07
N ASP A 259 -3.39 29.77 -30.88
CA ASP A 259 -2.63 29.68 -29.62
C ASP A 259 -2.07 31.04 -29.11
N ASP A 260 -2.64 32.16 -29.53
CA ASP A 260 -2.13 33.47 -29.12
C ASP A 260 -2.65 33.93 -27.74
N TRP A 261 -3.79 33.38 -27.31
CA TRP A 261 -4.47 33.66 -26.03
C TRP A 261 -4.84 35.14 -25.85
N VAL A 262 -5.14 35.81 -26.96
CA VAL A 262 -5.75 37.14 -26.97
C VAL A 262 -7.19 37.05 -27.50
N HIS A 263 -7.94 38.13 -27.33
CA HIS A 263 -9.34 38.21 -27.77
C HIS A 263 -9.55 39.46 -28.62
N GLY A 264 -9.83 39.29 -29.90
CA GLY A 264 -10.45 40.25 -30.79
C GLY A 264 -9.48 40.86 -31.79
N GLU A 265 -8.36 40.22 -32.03
CA GLU A 265 -7.28 40.66 -32.90
C GLU A 265 -7.68 40.66 -34.38
N GLU A 266 -8.61 39.78 -34.77
CA GLU A 266 -9.10 39.58 -36.15
C GLU A 266 -10.25 40.50 -36.52
N LYS A 267 -10.77 41.31 -35.57
CA LYS A 267 -11.92 42.18 -35.84
C LYS A 267 -11.71 43.04 -37.08
N LEU A 268 -12.73 43.09 -37.94
CA LEU A 268 -12.71 43.79 -39.24
C LEU A 268 -12.38 45.30 -39.16
N ASN A 269 -12.46 45.89 -37.96
CA ASN A 269 -12.18 47.30 -37.71
C ASN A 269 -10.68 47.62 -37.51
N GLY A 270 -9.81 46.60 -37.34
CA GLY A 270 -8.36 46.76 -37.16
C GLY A 270 -7.93 47.38 -35.83
N PHE A 271 -8.77 47.34 -34.79
CA PHE A 271 -8.48 47.91 -33.47
C PHE A 271 -7.60 47.02 -32.57
N GLY A 272 -7.23 45.82 -33.01
CA GLY A 272 -6.42 44.87 -32.23
C GLY A 272 -7.20 44.19 -31.11
N ALA A 273 -6.49 43.33 -30.39
CA ALA A 273 -6.98 42.57 -29.25
C ALA A 273 -7.52 43.49 -28.13
N GLN A 274 -8.49 42.99 -27.37
CA GLN A 274 -9.15 43.67 -26.26
C GLN A 274 -8.66 43.18 -24.91
N ARG A 275 -8.38 41.88 -24.81
CA ARG A 275 -7.96 41.20 -23.59
C ARG A 275 -6.87 40.17 -23.91
N SER A 276 -6.14 39.76 -22.89
CA SER A 276 -5.18 38.67 -22.97
C SER A 276 -5.39 37.76 -21.78
N LEU A 277 -5.51 36.46 -22.02
CA LEU A 277 -5.53 35.46 -20.96
C LEU A 277 -4.12 35.12 -20.49
N ARG A 278 -3.15 35.19 -21.42
CA ARG A 278 -1.72 34.97 -21.16
C ARG A 278 -1.12 36.07 -20.29
N ASP A 279 -1.37 37.33 -20.61
CA ASP A 279 -0.83 38.49 -19.90
C ASP A 279 -1.89 39.58 -19.70
N PRO A 280 -2.90 39.36 -18.81
CA PRO A 280 -4.00 40.30 -18.64
C PRO A 280 -3.54 41.70 -18.20
N SER A 281 -2.49 41.77 -17.38
CA SER A 281 -1.99 43.03 -16.81
C SER A 281 -0.97 43.74 -17.71
N GLY A 282 -0.44 43.05 -18.72
CA GLY A 282 0.61 43.55 -19.60
C GLY A 282 0.13 44.01 -20.99
N PRO A 283 1.08 44.22 -21.91
CA PRO A 283 0.83 44.91 -23.18
C PRO A 283 0.46 43.97 -24.34
N ASP A 284 0.27 42.66 -24.09
CA ASP A 284 0.09 41.65 -25.15
C ASP A 284 -1.15 41.91 -26.02
N CYS A 285 -2.17 42.59 -25.51
CA CYS A 285 -3.33 43.04 -26.29
C CYS A 285 -3.08 44.31 -27.16
N GLY A 286 -1.85 44.83 -27.20
CA GLY A 286 -1.42 45.90 -28.10
C GLY A 286 -1.56 47.32 -27.56
N SER A 287 -0.87 48.28 -28.19
CA SER A 287 -0.76 49.68 -27.73
C SER A 287 -1.87 50.63 -28.23
N GLN A 288 -2.90 50.11 -28.90
CA GLN A 288 -4.01 50.94 -29.39
C GLN A 288 -5.11 50.96 -28.34
N ALA A 289 -5.14 52.05 -27.59
CA ALA A 289 -6.00 52.28 -26.44
C ALA A 289 -7.51 52.15 -26.77
N ASN A 290 -8.03 50.94 -26.57
CA ASN A 290 -9.41 50.69 -26.17
C ASN A 290 -9.33 50.16 -24.72
N ASN A 291 -10.29 50.55 -23.87
CA ASN A 291 -10.20 50.58 -22.39
C ASN A 291 -10.02 49.24 -21.62
N PHE A 292 -9.74 48.09 -22.26
CA PHE A 292 -9.82 46.77 -21.61
C PHE A 292 -8.48 46.02 -21.45
N CYS A 293 -7.38 46.56 -21.98
CA CYS A 293 -6.02 46.09 -21.66
C CYS A 293 -5.58 46.53 -20.25
N GLY A 294 -4.86 45.68 -19.53
CA GLY A 294 -4.36 45.96 -18.17
C GLY A 294 -5.31 45.51 -17.05
N GLN A 295 -5.95 44.35 -17.24
CA GLN A 295 -6.80 43.70 -16.26
C GLN A 295 -5.96 43.13 -15.08
N PRO A 296 -6.52 43.04 -13.86
CA PRO A 296 -5.93 42.27 -12.78
C PRO A 296 -5.64 40.83 -13.19
N ASP A 297 -4.46 40.32 -12.84
CA ASP A 297 -3.97 38.96 -13.15
C ASP A 297 -3.86 38.07 -11.90
N LYS A 298 -4.22 38.59 -10.72
CA LYS A 298 -4.25 37.89 -9.43
C LYS A 298 -5.21 38.55 -8.46
N LEU A 299 -5.63 37.82 -7.42
CA LEU A 299 -6.65 38.29 -6.49
C LEU A 299 -6.26 39.56 -5.71
N SER A 300 -4.99 39.75 -5.33
CA SER A 300 -4.53 40.98 -4.66
C SER A 300 -4.60 42.24 -5.52
N SER A 301 -4.73 42.12 -6.84
CA SER A 301 -4.96 43.24 -7.76
C SER A 301 -6.45 43.43 -8.10
N PHE A 302 -7.36 42.69 -7.47
CA PHE A 302 -8.81 42.80 -7.68
C PHE A 302 -9.30 44.25 -7.53
N VAL A 303 -10.11 44.70 -8.50
CA VAL A 303 -10.65 46.06 -8.53
C VAL A 303 -12.10 46.07 -8.08
N PHE A 304 -12.36 46.65 -6.92
CA PHE A 304 -13.73 46.90 -6.47
C PHE A 304 -14.31 48.14 -7.17
N VAL A 305 -15.22 47.92 -8.10
CA VAL A 305 -15.92 49.00 -8.81
C VAL A 305 -17.20 49.36 -8.06
N SER A 306 -17.26 50.55 -7.46
CA SER A 306 -18.46 51.01 -6.75
C SER A 306 -19.55 51.49 -7.73
N GLY A 307 -20.73 50.86 -7.73
CA GLY A 307 -21.89 51.24 -8.55
C GLY A 307 -22.20 50.22 -9.66
N ASN A 308 -23.00 50.61 -10.67
CA ASN A 308 -23.37 49.75 -11.82
C ASN A 308 -22.38 49.86 -13.00
N THR A 309 -21.23 50.52 -12.82
CA THR A 309 -20.22 50.60 -13.89
C THR A 309 -19.65 49.22 -14.14
N ASP A 310 -19.66 48.76 -15.40
CA ASP A 310 -19.14 47.43 -15.77
C ASP A 310 -19.77 46.30 -14.92
N ASN A 311 -21.04 46.46 -14.54
CA ASN A 311 -21.77 45.53 -13.66
C ASN A 311 -21.03 45.10 -12.37
N GLY A 312 -20.15 45.96 -11.83
CA GLY A 312 -19.29 45.62 -10.70
C GLY A 312 -17.88 45.14 -11.08
N GLY A 313 -17.42 45.48 -12.28
CA GLY A 313 -16.08 45.17 -12.79
C GLY A 313 -15.98 43.81 -13.47
N VAL A 314 -17.01 43.37 -14.20
CA VAL A 314 -17.04 42.02 -14.80
C VAL A 314 -15.97 41.86 -15.88
N HIS A 315 -15.91 42.79 -16.84
CA HIS A 315 -14.88 42.79 -17.87
C HIS A 315 -13.52 43.19 -17.30
N THR A 316 -13.47 43.89 -16.17
CA THR A 316 -12.20 44.27 -15.54
C THR A 316 -11.56 43.08 -14.83
N ASN A 317 -12.31 42.40 -13.95
CA ASN A 317 -11.76 41.37 -13.06
C ASN A 317 -11.72 39.98 -13.70
N SER A 318 -12.24 39.78 -14.92
CA SER A 318 -12.13 38.52 -15.66
C SER A 318 -10.68 38.12 -15.97
N GLY A 319 -9.75 39.08 -15.97
CA GLY A 319 -8.31 38.82 -16.11
C GLY A 319 -7.74 37.83 -15.09
N ILE A 320 -8.30 37.75 -13.87
CA ILE A 320 -7.81 36.86 -12.80
C ILE A 320 -8.09 35.38 -13.15
N PRO A 321 -9.35 34.97 -13.37
CA PRO A 321 -9.64 33.61 -13.84
C PRO A 321 -9.08 33.34 -15.24
N ASN A 322 -9.04 34.33 -16.15
CA ASN A 322 -8.38 34.19 -17.46
C ASN A 322 -6.92 33.73 -17.31
N LYS A 323 -6.17 34.34 -16.38
CA LYS A 323 -4.79 33.94 -16.10
C LYS A 323 -4.70 32.53 -15.51
N ALA A 324 -5.64 32.14 -14.64
CA ALA A 324 -5.71 30.78 -14.11
C ALA A 324 -5.96 29.77 -15.24
N HIS A 325 -6.94 30.01 -16.10
CA HIS A 325 -7.31 29.12 -17.20
C HIS A 325 -6.15 28.95 -18.20
N PHE A 326 -5.46 30.05 -18.52
CA PHE A 326 -4.22 30.00 -19.30
C PHE A 326 -3.16 29.11 -18.63
N LEU A 327 -2.88 29.32 -17.34
CA LEU A 327 -1.87 28.54 -16.61
C LEU A 327 -2.24 27.06 -16.50
N VAL A 328 -3.52 26.72 -16.34
CA VAL A 328 -3.98 25.33 -16.40
C VAL A 328 -3.64 24.72 -17.76
N SER A 329 -4.00 25.43 -18.83
CA SER A 329 -3.91 24.90 -20.19
C SER A 329 -2.47 24.79 -20.70
N GLU A 330 -1.70 25.87 -20.58
CA GLU A 330 -0.37 26.05 -21.18
C GLU A 330 0.78 25.96 -20.16
N GLY A 331 0.47 25.95 -18.86
CA GLY A 331 1.48 25.99 -17.81
C GLY A 331 2.24 27.32 -17.75
N GLY A 332 3.34 27.32 -17.01
CA GLY A 332 4.26 28.45 -16.88
C GLY A 332 4.54 28.83 -15.44
N THR A 333 5.36 29.86 -15.26
CA THR A 333 5.71 30.38 -13.93
C THR A 333 5.05 31.73 -13.70
N PHE A 334 4.24 31.82 -12.64
CA PHE A 334 3.57 33.06 -12.24
C PHE A 334 3.51 33.14 -10.71
N ASN A 335 3.73 34.35 -10.17
CA ASN A 335 3.72 34.63 -8.73
C ASN A 335 4.60 33.66 -7.89
N GLY A 336 5.75 33.25 -8.41
CA GLY A 336 6.67 32.34 -7.73
C GLY A 336 6.28 30.86 -7.77
N ARG A 337 5.15 30.51 -8.41
CA ARG A 337 4.71 29.11 -8.61
C ARG A 337 4.92 28.68 -10.06
N THR A 338 5.42 27.46 -10.25
CA THR A 338 5.54 26.83 -11.58
C THR A 338 4.41 25.82 -11.75
N VAL A 339 3.65 25.97 -12.83
CA VAL A 339 2.50 25.15 -13.16
C VAL A 339 2.82 24.32 -14.40
N ALA A 340 2.61 23.02 -14.34
CA ALA A 340 2.72 22.14 -15.50
C ALA A 340 1.45 22.23 -16.35
N ALA A 341 1.60 22.32 -17.67
CA ALA A 341 0.49 22.36 -18.61
C ALA A 341 -0.30 21.04 -18.59
N ILE A 342 -1.63 21.10 -18.51
CA ILE A 342 -2.47 19.90 -18.73
C ILE A 342 -2.77 19.68 -20.23
N GLY A 343 -2.56 20.71 -21.05
CA GLY A 343 -2.77 20.70 -22.50
C GLY A 343 -4.20 21.09 -22.90
N ASN A 344 -4.32 21.75 -24.06
CA ASN A 344 -5.56 22.38 -24.54
C ASN A 344 -6.75 21.43 -24.61
N THR A 345 -6.59 20.19 -25.08
CA THR A 345 -7.71 19.23 -25.15
C THR A 345 -8.28 18.87 -23.77
N ARG A 346 -7.43 18.74 -22.75
CA ARG A 346 -7.85 18.45 -21.37
C ARG A 346 -8.50 19.68 -20.74
N ALA A 347 -7.87 20.84 -20.92
CA ALA A 347 -8.38 22.11 -20.41
C ALA A 347 -9.74 22.48 -21.02
N GLN A 348 -9.94 22.28 -22.33
CA GLN A 348 -11.22 22.45 -23.01
C GLN A 348 -12.34 21.66 -22.33
N ARG A 349 -12.11 20.35 -22.11
CA ARG A 349 -13.12 19.47 -21.48
C ARG A 349 -13.38 19.84 -20.03
N LEU A 350 -12.32 20.20 -19.29
CA LEU A 350 -12.44 20.65 -17.91
C LEU A 350 -13.27 21.93 -17.82
N PHE A 351 -12.85 23.00 -18.50
CA PHE A 351 -13.50 24.30 -18.38
C PHE A 351 -14.91 24.33 -18.98
N PHE A 352 -15.19 23.56 -20.03
CA PHE A 352 -16.57 23.38 -20.50
C PHE A 352 -17.47 22.76 -19.42
N ALA A 353 -16.98 21.71 -18.75
CA ALA A 353 -17.74 21.04 -17.70
C ALA A 353 -17.93 21.92 -16.46
N VAL A 354 -16.90 22.67 -16.06
CA VAL A 354 -16.95 23.62 -14.93
C VAL A 354 -17.91 24.76 -15.23
N MET A 355 -17.77 25.40 -16.40
CA MET A 355 -18.65 26.47 -16.87
C MET A 355 -20.12 26.08 -16.75
N LYS A 356 -20.51 24.91 -17.30
CA LYS A 356 -21.91 24.46 -17.27
C LYS A 356 -22.43 24.06 -15.90
N SER A 357 -21.56 23.79 -14.93
CA SER A 357 -21.91 23.21 -13.63
C SER A 357 -21.99 24.23 -12.50
N HIS A 358 -21.68 25.49 -12.78
CA HIS A 358 -21.66 26.55 -11.78
C HIS A 358 -23.03 26.86 -11.19
N ALA A 359 -23.03 27.30 -9.93
CA ALA A 359 -24.19 27.97 -9.36
C ALA A 359 -24.26 29.43 -9.86
N PRO A 360 -25.45 30.01 -10.06
CA PRO A 360 -25.61 31.37 -10.60
C PRO A 360 -24.78 32.46 -9.90
N GLY A 361 -24.60 32.34 -8.58
CA GLY A 361 -23.87 33.33 -7.77
C GLY A 361 -22.42 33.00 -7.46
N ALA A 362 -21.80 32.06 -8.18
CA ALA A 362 -20.45 31.57 -7.90
C ALA A 362 -19.40 32.70 -7.91
N GLY A 363 -18.51 32.68 -6.92
CA GLY A 363 -17.33 33.53 -6.85
C GLY A 363 -16.07 32.79 -7.29
N PHE A 364 -14.93 33.48 -7.26
CA PHE A 364 -13.65 32.91 -7.72
C PHE A 364 -13.19 31.69 -6.91
N SER A 365 -13.48 31.63 -5.61
CA SER A 365 -13.20 30.44 -4.80
C SER A 365 -14.06 29.25 -5.21
N ASP A 366 -15.34 29.49 -5.52
CA ASP A 366 -16.26 28.42 -5.96
C ASP A 366 -15.81 27.86 -7.32
N ASP A 367 -15.27 28.72 -8.19
CA ASP A 367 -14.66 28.33 -9.47
C ASP A 367 -13.48 27.38 -9.30
N ARG A 368 -12.53 27.75 -8.44
CA ARG A 368 -11.40 26.90 -8.10
C ARG A 368 -11.84 25.55 -7.53
N ASP A 369 -12.74 25.56 -6.55
CA ASP A 369 -13.18 24.32 -5.89
C ASP A 369 -13.93 23.41 -6.86
N LEU A 370 -14.76 23.96 -7.76
CA LEU A 370 -15.45 23.19 -8.79
C LEU A 370 -14.49 22.66 -9.85
N ALA A 371 -13.52 23.45 -10.29
CA ALA A 371 -12.48 23.02 -11.25
C ALA A 371 -11.62 21.88 -10.70
N VAL A 372 -11.16 22.00 -9.44
CA VAL A 372 -10.40 20.93 -8.78
C VAL A 372 -11.28 19.68 -8.62
N THR A 373 -12.54 19.85 -8.20
CA THR A 373 -13.47 18.72 -8.04
C THR A 373 -13.72 17.98 -9.35
N ILE A 374 -13.96 18.71 -10.45
CA ILE A 374 -14.19 18.09 -11.76
C ILE A 374 -12.90 17.46 -12.31
N ALA A 375 -11.74 18.09 -12.11
CA ALA A 375 -10.46 17.50 -12.47
C ALA A 375 -10.20 16.19 -11.71
N GLN A 376 -10.54 16.13 -10.41
CA GLN A 376 -10.43 14.91 -9.61
C GLN A 376 -11.40 13.83 -10.10
N ILE A 377 -12.64 14.19 -10.44
CA ILE A 377 -13.59 13.26 -11.07
C ILE A 377 -13.01 12.73 -12.39
N PHE A 378 -12.39 13.59 -13.21
CA PHE A 378 -11.79 13.14 -14.46
C PHE A 378 -10.62 12.18 -14.23
N ASP A 379 -9.78 12.41 -13.22
CA ASP A 379 -8.72 11.50 -12.81
C ASP A 379 -9.28 10.15 -12.31
N ASP A 380 -10.19 10.19 -11.33
CA ASP A 380 -10.79 9.00 -10.68
C ASP A 380 -11.42 8.04 -11.70
N PHE A 381 -12.02 8.59 -12.76
CA PHE A 381 -12.68 7.82 -13.82
C PHE A 381 -11.82 7.65 -15.09
N GLY A 382 -10.60 8.20 -15.13
CA GLY A 382 -9.72 8.18 -16.31
C GLY A 382 -10.32 8.90 -17.52
N TRP A 383 -11.18 9.88 -17.30
CA TRP A 383 -11.82 10.66 -18.35
C TRP A 383 -10.89 11.72 -18.90
N ALA A 384 -11.02 11.99 -20.21
CA ALA A 384 -10.20 12.97 -20.92
C ALA A 384 -8.68 12.76 -20.77
N GLY A 385 -8.23 11.57 -20.37
CA GLY A 385 -6.82 11.27 -20.11
C GLY A 385 -6.24 12.08 -18.94
N PHE A 386 -7.05 12.43 -17.95
CA PHE A 386 -6.58 13.01 -16.69
C PHE A 386 -5.84 11.96 -15.87
N GLU A 387 -4.92 12.48 -15.06
CA GLU A 387 -3.98 11.75 -14.20
C GLU A 387 -3.76 12.65 -12.97
N PRO A 388 -3.28 12.14 -11.82
CA PRO A 388 -3.23 12.91 -10.58
C PRO A 388 -2.44 14.23 -10.69
N GLN A 389 -1.35 14.24 -11.46
CA GLN A 389 -0.56 15.45 -11.68
C GLN A 389 -1.32 16.56 -12.40
N HIS A 390 -2.36 16.23 -13.17
CA HIS A 390 -3.20 17.25 -13.81
C HIS A 390 -4.11 17.95 -12.79
N VAL A 391 -4.57 17.24 -11.76
CA VAL A 391 -5.32 17.83 -10.64
C VAL A 391 -4.41 18.79 -9.87
N CYS A 392 -3.18 18.36 -9.59
CA CYS A 392 -2.14 19.19 -9.00
C CYS A 392 -1.89 20.48 -9.81
N SER A 393 -1.75 20.38 -11.15
CA SER A 393 -1.63 21.54 -12.04
C SER A 393 -2.81 22.52 -11.91
N VAL A 394 -4.04 22.01 -11.80
CA VAL A 394 -5.23 22.85 -11.62
C VAL A 394 -5.16 23.60 -10.29
N LYS A 395 -4.89 22.92 -9.17
CA LYS A 395 -4.73 23.56 -7.85
C LYS A 395 -3.67 24.66 -7.90
N ASN A 396 -2.50 24.36 -8.46
CA ASN A 396 -1.38 25.30 -8.53
C ASN A 396 -1.62 26.50 -9.46
N ALA A 397 -2.37 26.33 -10.55
CA ALA A 397 -2.74 27.42 -11.44
C ALA A 397 -3.63 28.46 -10.74
N TYR A 398 -4.66 28.00 -10.03
CA TYR A 398 -5.51 28.89 -9.23
C TYR A 398 -4.74 29.52 -8.06
N ALA A 399 -3.89 28.75 -7.37
CA ALA A 399 -3.04 29.28 -6.30
C ALA A 399 -2.04 30.34 -6.80
N ALA A 400 -1.52 30.20 -8.02
CA ALA A 400 -0.62 31.18 -8.64
C ALA A 400 -1.30 32.55 -8.83
N VAL A 401 -2.61 32.58 -9.11
CA VAL A 401 -3.41 33.80 -9.17
C VAL A 401 -4.07 34.16 -7.83
N GLU A 402 -3.62 33.52 -6.74
CA GLU A 402 -4.05 33.77 -5.35
C GLU A 402 -5.51 33.39 -5.06
N ILE A 403 -6.07 32.44 -5.82
CA ILE A 403 -7.36 31.83 -5.56
C ILE A 403 -7.15 30.46 -4.91
N GLY A 404 -7.38 30.38 -3.60
CA GLY A 404 -7.20 29.14 -2.85
C GLY A 404 -5.74 28.75 -2.63
N ARG A 405 -5.51 27.53 -2.13
CA ARG A 405 -4.17 26.99 -1.83
C ARG A 405 -3.68 26.07 -2.96
N GLY A 406 -2.36 25.89 -3.03
CA GLY A 406 -1.69 25.01 -3.99
C GLY A 406 -1.39 23.63 -3.41
N ASP A 407 -0.69 22.83 -4.20
CA ASP A 407 -0.24 21.46 -3.92
C ASP A 407 1.06 21.29 -4.70
N LEU A 408 2.18 21.76 -4.16
CA LEU A 408 3.44 21.98 -4.87
C LEU A 408 4.20 20.68 -5.13
N ASP A 409 4.05 19.69 -4.26
CA ASP A 409 4.68 18.39 -4.37
C ASP A 409 3.79 17.34 -5.06
N CYS A 410 2.52 17.69 -5.33
CA CYS A 410 1.54 16.88 -6.04
C CYS A 410 1.20 15.57 -5.32
N ASP A 411 1.21 15.55 -3.99
CA ASP A 411 0.87 14.37 -3.21
C ASP A 411 -0.67 14.17 -3.07
N GLY A 412 -1.44 15.18 -3.48
CA GLY A 412 -2.91 15.19 -3.45
C GLY A 412 -3.50 15.94 -2.26
N ILE A 413 -2.69 16.32 -1.28
CA ILE A 413 -3.01 17.21 -0.17
C ILE A 413 -2.77 18.66 -0.65
N GLU A 414 -3.12 19.67 0.13
CA GLU A 414 -2.71 21.05 -0.21
C GLU A 414 -1.60 21.42 0.77
N ASP A 415 -0.56 22.13 0.31
CA ASP A 415 0.70 22.46 1.02
C ASP A 415 0.59 22.82 2.52
N ALA A 416 -0.58 23.29 2.95
CA ALA A 416 -0.83 23.76 4.32
C ALA A 416 -1.65 22.76 5.15
N PHE A 417 -1.71 21.51 4.71
CA PHE A 417 -2.20 20.36 5.44
C PHE A 417 -1.22 19.18 5.35
N ASP A 418 -0.05 19.40 4.75
CA ASP A 418 1.03 18.41 4.76
C ASP A 418 1.43 18.18 6.21
N ASP A 419 1.47 16.91 6.57
CA ASP A 419 1.83 16.40 7.90
C ASP A 419 2.79 15.25 7.61
N SER A 420 4.04 15.63 7.37
CA SER A 420 5.08 14.77 6.83
C SER A 420 5.40 13.60 7.77
N ASP A 421 5.17 13.76 9.06
CA ASP A 421 5.45 12.75 10.08
C ASP A 421 4.18 12.10 10.68
N ASN A 422 2.99 12.59 10.32
CA ASN A 422 1.67 12.10 10.73
C ASN A 422 1.39 12.25 12.22
N ASP A 423 1.89 13.32 12.84
CA ASP A 423 1.68 13.61 14.26
C ASP A 423 0.42 14.46 14.54
N SER A 424 -0.32 14.81 13.48
CA SER A 424 -1.51 15.67 13.45
C SER A 424 -1.25 17.18 13.60
N ILE A 425 0.00 17.61 13.48
CA ILE A 425 0.41 19.00 13.30
C ILE A 425 0.84 19.16 11.83
N ALA A 426 0.44 20.24 11.18
CA ALA A 426 0.86 20.47 9.79
C ALA A 426 2.32 20.98 9.78
N ASP A 427 3.08 20.66 8.74
CA ASP A 427 4.50 21.00 8.58
C ASP A 427 4.81 22.50 8.76
N ASP A 428 3.86 23.39 8.48
CA ASP A 428 4.03 24.84 8.66
C ASP A 428 3.84 25.32 10.11
N GLU A 429 3.27 24.47 10.96
CA GLU A 429 3.08 24.66 12.40
C GLU A 429 3.92 23.70 13.25
N ASP A 430 4.67 22.79 12.62
CA ASP A 430 5.44 21.71 13.26
C ASP A 430 6.92 22.08 13.45
N ASN A 431 7.38 22.04 14.71
CA ASN A 431 8.80 22.25 15.06
C ASN A 431 9.68 21.00 14.91
N CYS A 432 9.12 19.86 14.49
CA CYS A 432 9.82 18.65 14.08
C CYS A 432 9.16 18.00 12.85
N THR A 433 9.15 18.70 11.70
CA THR A 433 8.47 18.32 10.43
C THR A 433 8.71 16.91 9.87
N THR A 434 9.54 16.08 10.49
CA THR A 434 9.81 14.69 10.05
C THR A 434 9.84 13.69 11.20
N VAL A 435 9.59 14.11 12.44
CA VAL A 435 9.70 13.28 13.65
C VAL A 435 8.49 13.54 14.57
N PRO A 436 7.58 12.56 14.72
CA PRO A 436 6.29 12.81 15.35
C PRO A 436 6.41 13.35 16.77
N ASN A 437 5.93 14.56 17.00
CA ASN A 437 5.98 15.20 18.30
C ASN A 437 4.70 16.01 18.61
N PRO A 438 3.52 15.37 18.77
CA PRO A 438 2.22 16.08 18.86
C PRO A 438 2.09 17.09 20.01
N SER A 439 3.03 17.07 20.95
CA SER A 439 3.12 18.02 22.06
C SER A 439 3.84 19.32 21.73
N GLN A 440 4.59 19.37 20.62
CA GLN A 440 5.36 20.52 20.16
C GLN A 440 6.25 21.10 21.27
N GLN A 441 6.85 20.20 22.08
CA GLN A 441 7.75 20.59 23.16
C GLN A 441 9.07 21.07 22.57
N ASP A 442 9.50 22.23 23.02
CA ASP A 442 10.76 22.90 22.68
C ASP A 442 11.24 23.53 24.00
N ALA A 443 12.15 22.85 24.69
CA ALA A 443 12.56 23.22 26.04
C ALA A 443 13.51 24.43 26.07
N ASP A 444 14.19 24.71 24.97
CA ASP A 444 15.18 25.80 24.87
C ASP A 444 14.75 26.98 23.96
N ASP A 445 13.54 26.92 23.40
CA ASP A 445 12.86 27.93 22.59
C ASP A 445 13.64 28.31 21.31
N ASP A 446 14.36 27.37 20.70
CA ASP A 446 15.16 27.62 19.50
C ASP A 446 14.42 27.38 18.17
N GLY A 447 13.23 26.80 18.24
CA GLY A 447 12.38 26.48 17.10
C GLY A 447 12.55 25.07 16.53
N VAL A 448 13.45 24.25 17.10
CA VAL A 448 13.55 22.81 16.87
C VAL A 448 12.91 22.10 18.08
N GLY A 449 12.04 21.13 17.82
CA GLY A 449 11.39 20.41 18.92
C GLY A 449 12.34 19.42 19.62
N ASP A 450 12.11 19.19 20.91
CA ASP A 450 12.89 18.26 21.75
C ASP A 450 13.00 16.85 21.14
N ALA A 451 12.02 16.45 20.32
CA ALA A 451 11.97 15.13 19.69
C ALA A 451 12.96 14.97 18.52
N CYS A 452 13.31 16.07 17.85
CA CYS A 452 14.20 16.08 16.69
C CYS A 452 15.49 16.86 16.96
N GLN A 453 15.75 17.20 18.23
CA GLN A 453 16.98 17.85 18.65
C GLN A 453 18.19 16.96 18.36
N ASP A 454 19.23 17.54 17.77
CA ASP A 454 20.52 16.91 17.48
C ASP A 454 21.63 17.85 17.99
N SER A 455 22.15 17.56 19.18
CA SER A 455 23.04 18.45 19.94
C SER A 455 24.47 18.47 19.39
N ASP A 456 24.91 17.45 18.67
CA ASP A 456 26.27 17.36 18.15
C ASP A 456 26.38 17.40 16.61
N GLY A 457 25.24 17.34 15.93
CA GLY A 457 25.09 17.59 14.50
C GLY A 457 25.50 16.39 13.63
N ASP A 458 25.35 15.17 14.12
CA ASP A 458 25.75 13.96 13.42
C ASP A 458 24.63 13.32 12.59
N GLY A 459 23.39 13.81 12.75
CA GLY A 459 22.20 13.34 12.04
C GLY A 459 21.36 12.31 12.81
N ILE A 460 21.71 11.98 14.05
CA ILE A 460 20.91 11.16 14.97
C ILE A 460 20.36 12.09 16.05
N SER A 461 19.04 12.06 16.30
CA SER A 461 18.46 12.93 17.34
C SER A 461 18.85 12.45 18.74
N ASP A 462 19.10 13.38 19.67
CA ASP A 462 19.49 13.15 21.07
C ASP A 462 18.63 12.10 21.80
N ALA A 463 17.36 11.95 21.40
CA ALA A 463 16.43 10.99 22.01
C ALA A 463 16.73 9.52 21.68
N VAL A 464 17.41 9.25 20.56
CA VAL A 464 17.78 7.90 20.09
C VAL A 464 19.28 7.76 19.84
N ASP A 465 20.04 8.83 20.04
CA ASP A 465 21.50 8.84 19.94
C ASP A 465 22.12 8.15 21.17
N ASN A 466 22.99 7.18 20.92
CA ASN A 466 23.77 6.49 21.95
C ASN A 466 25.02 7.29 22.37
N CYS A 467 25.34 8.39 21.68
CA CYS A 467 26.32 9.39 22.07
C CYS A 467 25.81 10.86 21.88
N PRO A 468 24.78 11.33 22.62
CA PRO A 468 24.07 12.62 22.39
C PRO A 468 24.90 13.93 22.38
N THR A 469 26.21 13.86 22.60
CA THR A 469 27.10 15.03 22.63
C THR A 469 28.43 14.77 21.91
N VAL A 470 28.59 13.60 21.29
CA VAL A 470 29.80 13.16 20.59
C VAL A 470 29.39 12.53 19.26
N ALA A 471 29.46 13.34 18.20
CA ALA A 471 29.04 12.96 16.87
C ALA A 471 29.57 11.58 16.43
N ASN A 472 28.64 10.66 16.17
CA ASN A 472 28.89 9.27 15.84
C ASN A 472 27.86 8.70 14.84
N ALA A 473 27.56 9.43 13.76
CA ALA A 473 26.57 9.15 12.70
C ALA A 473 26.36 7.69 12.21
N GLY A 474 27.26 6.76 12.50
CA GLY A 474 27.07 5.33 12.29
C GLY A 474 26.24 4.62 13.37
N GLY A 475 26.02 5.25 14.53
CA GLY A 475 25.27 4.69 15.66
C GLY A 475 25.81 3.34 16.14
N TYR A 476 27.11 3.09 15.98
CA TYR A 476 27.72 1.83 16.39
C TYR A 476 27.74 1.74 17.91
N ASP A 477 27.37 0.56 18.39
CA ASP A 477 27.30 0.15 19.80
C ASP A 477 27.71 -1.33 19.76
N THR A 478 29.01 -1.59 19.88
CA THR A 478 29.57 -2.91 19.57
C THR A 478 29.14 -3.98 20.59
N ASP A 479 28.78 -3.58 21.81
CA ASP A 479 28.35 -4.47 22.89
C ASP A 479 26.87 -4.35 23.31
N ASP A 480 26.12 -3.47 22.66
CA ASP A 480 24.70 -3.16 22.91
C ASP A 480 24.43 -2.68 24.36
N ASP A 481 25.37 -2.00 25.02
CA ASP A 481 25.20 -1.49 26.39
C ASP A 481 24.45 -0.13 26.45
N GLY A 482 24.29 0.51 25.29
CA GLY A 482 23.61 1.79 25.11
C GLY A 482 24.53 3.00 25.12
N LEU A 483 25.84 2.82 25.24
CA LEU A 483 26.87 3.80 24.94
C LEU A 483 27.46 3.47 23.57
N GLY A 484 27.50 4.42 22.65
CA GLY A 484 28.13 4.17 21.35
C GLY A 484 29.65 4.13 21.43
N ASP A 485 30.29 3.41 20.52
CA ASP A 485 31.75 3.25 20.45
C ASP A 485 32.52 4.60 20.48
N ALA A 486 31.90 5.67 19.98
CA ALA A 486 32.50 7.00 19.99
C ALA A 486 32.61 7.65 21.39
N CYS A 487 31.76 7.21 22.32
CA CYS A 487 31.69 7.69 23.69
C CYS A 487 31.85 6.58 24.75
N ASP A 488 32.05 5.34 24.33
CA ASP A 488 32.57 4.24 25.15
C ASP A 488 34.11 4.27 25.21
N THR A 489 34.66 3.49 26.14
CA THR A 489 36.10 3.30 26.36
C THR A 489 36.51 1.82 26.36
N ASP A 490 35.54 0.93 26.16
CA ASP A 490 35.62 -0.54 26.15
C ASP A 490 34.55 -1.07 25.18
N ASP A 491 34.71 -0.81 23.88
CA ASP A 491 33.63 -0.91 22.87
C ASP A 491 32.98 -2.30 22.79
N ASP A 492 33.69 -3.38 23.16
CA ASP A 492 33.17 -4.76 23.14
C ASP A 492 32.90 -5.37 24.54
N ASN A 493 33.09 -4.57 25.60
CA ASN A 493 32.93 -4.92 27.01
C ASN A 493 33.59 -6.24 27.43
N ASP A 494 34.73 -6.61 26.82
CA ASP A 494 35.46 -7.84 27.14
C ASP A 494 36.27 -7.75 28.46
N GLY A 495 36.39 -6.52 28.99
CA GLY A 495 37.11 -6.17 30.21
C GLY A 495 38.48 -5.52 29.99
N PHE A 496 38.85 -5.19 28.76
CA PHE A 496 40.05 -4.47 28.37
C PHE A 496 39.73 -3.22 27.55
N PHE A 497 39.93 -2.03 28.14
CA PHE A 497 39.80 -0.76 27.40
C PHE A 497 40.53 -0.77 26.05
N ASP A 498 39.92 -0.23 25.00
CA ASP A 498 40.39 -0.24 23.58
C ASP A 498 41.87 0.10 23.42
N THR A 499 42.38 0.98 24.30
CA THR A 499 43.80 1.38 24.32
C THR A 499 44.79 0.26 24.65
N ASN A 500 44.34 -0.84 25.24
CA ASN A 500 45.14 -2.00 25.62
C ASN A 500 44.55 -3.32 25.09
N ASP A 501 43.49 -3.24 24.30
CA ASP A 501 42.84 -4.37 23.66
C ASP A 501 43.52 -4.70 22.33
N ASN A 502 43.80 -5.98 22.09
CA ASN A 502 44.30 -6.45 20.80
C ASN A 502 43.19 -6.77 19.79
N CYS A 503 41.92 -6.72 20.18
CA CYS A 503 40.73 -6.72 19.32
C CYS A 503 39.62 -5.78 19.83
N PRO A 504 39.78 -4.45 19.72
CA PRO A 504 38.87 -3.46 20.33
C PRO A 504 37.39 -3.51 19.96
N TYR A 505 36.98 -4.36 19.01
CA TYR A 505 35.58 -4.47 18.56
C TYR A 505 35.08 -5.91 18.56
N ASP A 506 35.89 -6.87 19.03
CA ASP A 506 35.59 -8.30 18.97
C ASP A 506 35.93 -8.95 20.31
N ALA A 507 34.90 -9.07 21.17
CA ALA A 507 35.05 -9.48 22.56
C ALA A 507 35.97 -10.70 22.72
N ASN A 508 37.17 -10.46 23.25
CA ASN A 508 38.17 -11.49 23.41
C ASN A 508 38.85 -11.43 24.79
N PRO A 509 38.13 -11.73 25.91
CA PRO A 509 38.63 -11.53 27.28
C PRO A 509 39.94 -12.26 27.66
N THR A 510 40.42 -13.14 26.77
CA THR A 510 41.70 -13.85 26.87
C THR A 510 42.87 -13.11 26.24
N GLN A 511 42.63 -12.13 25.38
CA GLN A 511 43.63 -11.33 24.65
C GLN A 511 44.65 -12.23 23.93
N PHE A 512 44.13 -13.29 23.30
CA PHE A 512 44.95 -14.33 22.67
C PHE A 512 45.41 -13.88 21.28
N ASP A 513 46.69 -14.11 20.98
CA ASP A 513 47.37 -13.70 19.75
C ASP A 513 48.38 -14.81 19.43
N GLY A 514 47.94 -15.79 18.63
CA GLY A 514 48.64 -17.04 18.34
C GLY A 514 49.96 -16.82 17.60
N ASN A 515 49.97 -15.87 16.67
CA ASN A 515 51.13 -15.54 15.86
C ASN A 515 52.03 -14.42 16.46
N GLN A 516 51.58 -13.79 17.54
CA GLN A 516 52.26 -12.71 18.29
C GLN A 516 52.52 -11.44 17.45
N ASN A 517 51.62 -11.09 16.54
CA ASN A 517 51.76 -9.91 15.69
C ASN A 517 51.19 -8.62 16.33
N GLY A 518 50.45 -8.73 17.44
CA GLY A 518 49.81 -7.63 18.16
C GLY A 518 48.33 -7.42 17.85
N GLU A 519 47.73 -8.21 16.96
CA GLU A 519 46.30 -8.33 16.66
C GLU A 519 45.83 -9.66 17.28
N GLY A 520 44.69 -9.68 17.97
CA GLY A 520 44.20 -10.90 18.60
C GLY A 520 43.55 -11.85 17.60
N ASP A 521 43.55 -13.16 17.87
CA ASP A 521 42.98 -14.17 16.96
C ASP A 521 41.49 -13.96 16.67
N ALA A 522 40.78 -13.25 17.54
CA ALA A 522 39.37 -12.90 17.35
C ALA A 522 39.16 -11.97 16.14
N CYS A 523 40.15 -11.10 15.87
CA CYS A 523 40.12 -10.11 14.80
C CYS A 523 41.24 -10.30 13.75
N ASP A 524 42.19 -11.22 13.98
CA ASP A 524 43.28 -11.55 13.05
C ASP A 524 42.79 -12.53 11.95
N PRO A 525 42.87 -12.15 10.67
CA PRO A 525 42.46 -13.01 9.57
C PRO A 525 43.49 -14.12 9.20
N ASP A 526 44.72 -14.10 9.73
CA ASP A 526 45.82 -15.08 9.55
C ASP A 526 46.36 -15.56 10.92
N GLN A 527 45.54 -16.33 11.63
CA GLN A 527 45.69 -16.63 13.07
C GLN A 527 47.00 -17.36 13.44
N ASP A 528 47.59 -18.14 12.54
CA ASP A 528 48.84 -18.88 12.79
C ASP A 528 50.10 -18.27 12.12
N GLY A 529 49.91 -17.23 11.30
CA GLY A 529 50.96 -16.48 10.63
C GLY A 529 51.67 -17.26 9.52
N ASP A 530 51.03 -18.25 8.92
CA ASP A 530 51.59 -19.02 7.81
C ASP A 530 51.47 -18.33 6.43
N GLY A 531 50.70 -17.25 6.38
CA GLY A 531 50.48 -16.42 5.21
C GLY A 531 49.22 -16.80 4.42
N LEU A 532 48.31 -17.58 5.01
CA LEU A 532 47.03 -17.96 4.45
C LEU A 532 45.89 -17.53 5.39
N TYR A 533 44.85 -16.96 4.79
CA TYR A 533 43.65 -16.58 5.53
C TYR A 533 42.87 -17.82 5.98
N VAL A 534 42.13 -17.72 7.09
CA VAL A 534 41.33 -18.82 7.70
C VAL A 534 40.55 -19.66 6.67
N GLU A 535 39.93 -19.03 5.66
CA GLU A 535 39.14 -19.73 4.63
C GLU A 535 39.98 -20.58 3.64
N ALA A 536 41.26 -20.27 3.51
CA ALA A 536 42.21 -20.91 2.61
C ALA A 536 43.22 -21.80 3.34
N ASP A 537 43.15 -21.83 4.67
CA ASP A 537 44.05 -22.56 5.54
C ASP A 537 43.38 -23.83 6.09
N ASN A 538 43.90 -24.99 5.69
CA ASN A 538 43.46 -26.29 6.16
C ASN A 538 44.01 -26.67 7.55
N CYS A 539 44.84 -25.83 8.17
CA CYS A 539 45.18 -25.88 9.58
C CYS A 539 45.22 -24.50 10.22
N THR A 540 44.06 -23.85 10.33
CA THR A 540 43.84 -22.48 10.85
C THR A 540 44.68 -22.02 12.06
N PHE A 541 45.05 -22.93 12.96
CA PHE A 541 45.79 -22.61 14.19
C PHE A 541 47.19 -23.24 14.23
N VAL A 542 47.66 -23.87 13.15
CA VAL A 542 48.90 -24.65 13.13
C VAL A 542 49.67 -24.39 11.85
N PHE A 543 50.71 -23.55 11.98
CA PHE A 543 51.56 -23.11 10.87
C PHE A 543 51.89 -24.23 9.87
N ASN A 544 51.30 -24.15 8.68
CA ASN A 544 51.45 -25.16 7.65
C ASN A 544 51.39 -24.57 6.22
N PRO A 545 52.34 -23.70 5.83
CA PRO A 545 52.26 -22.89 4.60
C PRO A 545 52.31 -23.70 3.28
N LEU A 546 52.45 -25.02 3.38
CA LEU A 546 52.42 -25.96 2.26
C LEU A 546 51.06 -26.63 2.07
N GLN A 547 50.12 -26.49 3.01
CA GLN A 547 48.73 -26.93 2.91
C GLN A 547 48.61 -28.37 2.42
N GLN A 548 49.46 -29.25 2.95
CA GLN A 548 49.45 -30.66 2.57
C GLN A 548 48.22 -31.31 3.18
N ASP A 549 47.45 -31.99 2.36
CA ASP A 549 46.24 -32.74 2.71
C ASP A 549 46.27 -34.02 1.86
N GLN A 550 46.72 -35.11 2.46
CA GLN A 550 47.01 -36.35 1.75
C GLN A 550 45.75 -37.12 1.35
N ASP A 551 44.70 -37.07 2.15
CA ASP A 551 43.46 -37.84 1.92
C ASP A 551 42.29 -37.01 1.37
N GLY A 552 42.43 -35.68 1.35
CA GLY A 552 41.55 -34.74 0.69
C GLY A 552 40.28 -34.43 1.46
N ASP A 553 40.28 -34.57 2.79
CA ASP A 553 39.11 -34.25 3.62
C ASP A 553 38.99 -32.78 4.02
N GLY A 554 40.02 -31.98 3.72
CA GLY A 554 40.05 -30.54 4.01
C GLY A 554 40.70 -30.18 5.35
N LEU A 555 41.18 -31.15 6.12
CA LEU A 555 42.05 -30.94 7.28
C LEU A 555 43.51 -31.22 6.88
N GLY A 556 44.43 -30.30 7.17
CA GLY A 556 45.82 -30.45 6.75
C GLY A 556 46.57 -31.52 7.55
N ASP A 557 47.56 -32.17 6.93
CA ASP A 557 48.41 -33.22 7.54
C ASP A 557 49.08 -32.76 8.86
N ALA A 558 49.24 -31.44 9.06
CA ALA A 558 49.84 -30.86 10.26
C ALA A 558 48.91 -30.86 11.48
N CYS A 559 47.59 -30.89 11.26
CA CYS A 559 46.56 -30.83 12.28
C CYS A 559 45.59 -32.03 12.23
N ASP A 560 45.73 -32.94 11.27
CA ASP A 560 44.95 -34.17 11.18
C ASP A 560 45.57 -35.34 11.99
N GLY A 561 44.80 -35.93 12.92
CA GLY A 561 45.19 -37.12 13.68
C GLY A 561 45.06 -38.44 12.90
N CYS A 562 44.43 -38.43 11.72
CA CYS A 562 44.39 -39.55 10.77
C CYS A 562 44.77 -39.12 9.32
N PRO A 563 46.02 -38.68 9.02
CA PRO A 563 46.44 -38.07 7.74
C PRO A 563 46.32 -38.91 6.45
N ALA A 564 45.71 -40.08 6.52
CA ALA A 564 45.53 -40.99 5.39
C ALA A 564 44.09 -41.52 5.30
N VAL A 565 43.18 -41.04 6.14
CA VAL A 565 41.79 -41.46 6.18
C VAL A 565 40.87 -40.25 6.24
N ALA A 566 40.30 -39.92 5.08
CA ALA A 566 39.36 -38.81 4.94
C ALA A 566 38.21 -38.90 5.95
N ASN A 567 38.20 -37.99 6.92
CA ASN A 567 37.22 -37.88 7.98
C ASN A 567 36.71 -36.43 8.10
N ASN A 568 35.39 -36.26 8.02
CA ASN A 568 34.79 -34.94 7.93
C ASN A 568 34.35 -34.40 9.31
N GLN A 569 35.31 -34.00 10.14
CA GLN A 569 35.00 -33.26 11.38
C GLN A 569 35.70 -31.90 11.40
N ASN A 570 35.04 -30.91 10.78
CA ASN A 570 35.41 -29.49 10.90
C ASN A 570 34.99 -28.90 12.27
N ALA A 571 35.33 -29.56 13.36
CA ALA A 571 35.15 -28.99 14.70
C ALA A 571 36.53 -28.81 15.30
N TYR A 572 36.87 -27.65 15.84
CA TYR A 572 38.06 -27.43 16.67
C TYR A 572 37.65 -27.43 18.15
N THR A 573 38.53 -27.85 19.06
CA THR A 573 38.24 -27.86 20.50
C THR A 573 38.07 -26.45 21.01
N ASN A 574 36.96 -26.16 21.70
CA ASN A 574 36.80 -24.89 22.40
C ASN A 574 37.71 -24.90 23.66
N PRO A 575 38.78 -24.07 23.75
CA PRO A 575 39.72 -24.17 24.87
C PRO A 575 39.05 -23.75 26.18
N PRO A 576 39.24 -24.47 27.30
CA PRO A 576 38.80 -23.99 28.60
C PRO A 576 39.83 -22.99 29.16
N CYS A 577 39.61 -21.68 28.98
CA CYS A 577 40.36 -20.66 29.72
C CYS A 577 39.45 -19.91 30.72
N ILE A 578 39.71 -20.10 32.01
CA ILE A 578 39.19 -19.26 33.11
C ILE A 578 40.43 -18.68 33.80
N GLN A 579 40.48 -17.34 33.91
CA GLN A 579 41.61 -16.59 34.45
C GLN A 579 42.19 -17.18 35.76
N GLY A 580 43.50 -17.48 35.71
CA GLY A 580 44.36 -17.69 36.87
C GLY A 580 45.52 -16.69 36.86
N PRO A 581 46.03 -16.24 38.02
CA PRO A 581 46.94 -15.08 38.14
C PRO A 581 48.40 -15.34 37.71
N SER A 582 48.64 -16.27 36.78
CA SER A 582 49.99 -16.73 36.40
C SER A 582 50.38 -16.55 34.93
N GLY A 583 49.57 -15.91 34.08
CA GLY A 583 49.99 -15.53 32.71
C GLY A 583 50.44 -16.72 31.85
N GLU A 584 49.70 -17.82 31.90
CA GLU A 584 49.92 -18.97 31.01
C GLU A 584 49.07 -18.77 29.75
N ILE A 585 49.74 -18.76 28.59
CA ILE A 585 49.17 -18.67 27.24
C ILE A 585 48.25 -19.90 27.03
N CYS A 586 47.01 -19.67 26.58
CA CYS A 586 46.06 -20.74 26.25
C CYS A 586 46.66 -21.61 25.13
N PRO A 587 46.50 -22.95 25.14
CA PRO A 587 46.84 -23.76 23.98
C PRO A 587 45.81 -23.56 22.85
N ASP A 588 46.29 -23.59 21.60
CA ASP A 588 45.48 -23.46 20.39
C ASP A 588 44.30 -24.46 20.34
N PRO A 589 43.18 -24.11 19.70
CA PRO A 589 42.12 -25.06 19.36
C PRO A 589 42.69 -26.22 18.50
N GLU A 590 42.56 -27.47 18.96
CA GLU A 590 42.96 -28.66 18.18
C GLU A 590 41.74 -29.21 17.39
N PRO A 591 41.90 -29.76 16.18
CA PRO A 591 40.81 -30.44 15.48
C PRO A 591 40.19 -31.57 16.32
N LEU A 592 38.88 -31.52 16.49
CA LEU A 592 38.04 -32.50 17.17
C LEU A 592 37.83 -33.70 16.25
N GLN A 593 38.47 -34.81 16.57
CA GLN A 593 38.21 -36.09 15.92
C GLN A 593 37.59 -37.06 16.92
N THR A 594 36.40 -37.58 16.60
CA THR A 594 35.68 -38.50 17.51
C THR A 594 36.47 -39.76 17.77
N ASP A 595 36.65 -40.06 19.05
CA ASP A 595 37.16 -41.30 19.60
C ASP A 595 36.05 -41.91 20.47
N SER A 596 35.17 -42.70 19.83
CA SER A 596 33.93 -43.20 20.44
C SER A 596 34.20 -44.16 21.61
N ASP A 597 35.28 -44.93 21.53
CA ASP A 597 35.66 -45.92 22.53
C ASP A 597 36.72 -45.43 23.55
N GLY A 598 37.35 -44.29 23.28
CA GLY A 598 38.21 -43.53 24.19
C GLY A 598 39.63 -44.06 24.30
N ASP A 599 40.16 -44.69 23.24
CA ASP A 599 41.47 -45.35 23.24
C ASP A 599 42.64 -44.45 22.77
N GLY A 600 42.34 -43.24 22.31
CA GLY A 600 43.30 -42.26 21.80
C GLY A 600 43.57 -42.34 20.29
N THR A 601 42.87 -43.21 19.57
CA THR A 601 42.86 -43.30 18.10
C THR A 601 41.52 -42.78 17.59
N PRO A 602 41.47 -41.84 16.65
CA PRO A 602 40.19 -41.42 16.11
C PRO A 602 39.46 -42.55 15.38
N ASP A 603 38.13 -42.61 15.51
CA ASP A 603 37.26 -43.65 14.96
C ASP A 603 37.48 -43.90 13.46
N ALA A 604 37.91 -42.87 12.73
CA ALA A 604 38.17 -42.94 11.29
C ALA A 604 39.35 -43.87 10.95
N CYS A 605 40.41 -43.87 11.77
CA CYS A 605 41.58 -44.71 11.56
C CYS A 605 41.74 -45.85 12.59
N ASP A 606 40.72 -46.05 13.43
CA ASP A 606 40.63 -47.19 14.34
C ASP A 606 39.93 -48.41 13.70
N ALA A 607 40.46 -49.60 13.97
CA ALA A 607 40.05 -50.87 13.38
C ALA A 607 38.98 -51.61 14.22
N VAL A 608 38.49 -51.03 15.32
CA VAL A 608 37.42 -51.63 16.13
C VAL A 608 36.05 -51.34 15.49
N GLY A 609 35.82 -51.96 14.33
CA GLY A 609 34.61 -51.75 13.53
C GLY A 609 33.31 -52.08 14.27
N PHE A 610 32.48 -51.06 14.51
CA PHE A 610 31.07 -51.23 14.83
C PHE A 610 30.32 -51.81 13.62
N GLY A 611 30.15 -53.13 13.60
CA GLY A 611 29.21 -53.80 12.70
C GLY A 611 27.77 -53.58 13.16
N SER A 612 27.01 -52.74 12.45
CA SER A 612 25.54 -52.73 12.29
C SER A 612 24.65 -53.19 13.48
N HIS A 613 23.89 -52.25 14.06
CA HIS A 613 22.70 -52.46 14.91
C HIS A 613 22.91 -52.85 16.39
N ALA A 614 23.70 -52.10 17.16
CA ALA A 614 23.83 -52.33 18.61
C ALA A 614 22.79 -51.58 19.48
N PHE A 615 22.13 -50.56 18.93
CA PHE A 615 21.09 -49.79 19.61
C PHE A 615 20.08 -49.28 18.59
N ASP A 616 18.79 -49.46 18.88
CA ASP A 616 17.70 -48.89 18.09
C ASP A 616 16.80 -48.03 18.98
N LEU A 617 16.34 -46.90 18.48
CA LEU A 617 15.35 -46.03 19.12
C LEU A 617 14.16 -45.86 18.18
N ASP A 618 12.95 -46.08 18.69
CA ASP A 618 11.69 -46.11 17.96
C ASP A 618 11.71 -47.01 16.72
N GLY A 619 12.41 -48.15 16.85
CA GLY A 619 12.57 -49.14 15.79
C GLY A 619 13.54 -48.75 14.67
N SER A 620 14.29 -47.65 14.85
CA SER A 620 15.30 -47.17 13.90
C SER A 620 16.71 -47.32 14.47
N PRO A 621 17.73 -47.66 13.64
CA PRO A 621 19.12 -47.70 14.06
C PRO A 621 19.56 -46.37 14.66
N PHE A 622 20.30 -46.43 15.75
CA PHE A 622 20.74 -45.24 16.46
C PHE A 622 21.53 -44.29 15.56
N ASN A 623 21.02 -43.06 15.44
CA ASN A 623 21.71 -41.92 14.84
C ASN A 623 22.06 -40.92 15.96
N PRO A 624 23.35 -40.58 16.18
CA PRO A 624 23.76 -39.63 17.21
C PRO A 624 23.13 -38.22 17.05
N ALA A 625 22.66 -37.86 15.86
CA ALA A 625 21.96 -36.59 15.62
C ALA A 625 20.51 -36.57 16.15
N ILE A 626 19.90 -37.73 16.43
CA ILE A 626 18.48 -37.86 16.80
C ILE A 626 18.39 -38.29 18.27
N GLY A 627 18.75 -37.38 19.17
CA GLY A 627 18.75 -37.61 20.62
C GLY A 627 17.35 -37.73 21.26
N VAL A 628 17.32 -38.03 22.57
CA VAL A 628 16.07 -38.07 23.36
C VAL A 628 15.78 -36.69 23.96
N LYS A 629 14.82 -35.96 23.40
CA LYS A 629 14.39 -34.64 23.90
C LYS A 629 13.49 -34.72 25.13
N PRO A 630 13.48 -33.72 26.04
CA PRO A 630 12.56 -33.60 27.18
C PRO A 630 11.08 -33.32 26.81
N ASP A 631 10.59 -33.80 25.68
CA ASP A 631 9.24 -33.51 25.17
C ASP A 631 8.12 -34.31 25.87
N GLY A 632 8.46 -35.16 26.84
CA GLY A 632 7.51 -36.05 27.50
C GLY A 632 7.07 -37.25 26.67
N ALA A 633 7.57 -37.39 25.43
CA ALA A 633 7.21 -38.49 24.55
C ALA A 633 7.76 -39.82 25.07
N ARG A 634 6.97 -40.87 24.90
CA ARG A 634 7.41 -42.26 25.14
C ARG A 634 8.15 -42.76 23.92
N LYS A 635 9.41 -43.13 24.09
CA LYS A 635 10.24 -43.75 23.06
C LYS A 635 10.54 -45.19 23.41
N SER A 636 10.51 -46.07 22.42
CA SER A 636 10.87 -47.48 22.56
C SER A 636 12.33 -47.69 22.18
N GLY A 637 13.11 -48.37 23.00
CA GLY A 637 14.53 -48.62 22.76
C GLY A 637 14.85 -50.11 22.74
N ARG A 638 15.85 -50.51 21.96
CA ARG A 638 16.43 -51.87 21.97
C ARG A 638 17.95 -51.78 22.08
N ILE A 639 18.54 -52.62 22.91
CA ILE A 639 19.99 -52.70 23.12
C ILE A 639 20.47 -54.11 22.80
N GLN A 640 21.48 -54.24 21.95
CA GLN A 640 22.12 -55.50 21.58
C GLN A 640 23.64 -55.41 21.77
N GLY A 641 24.26 -56.44 22.36
CA GLY A 641 25.71 -56.44 22.55
C GLY A 641 26.22 -57.47 23.56
N PRO A 642 27.54 -57.69 23.61
CA PRO A 642 28.15 -58.59 24.58
C PRO A 642 28.11 -58.01 26.00
N ALA A 643 28.02 -58.88 27.00
CA ALA A 643 28.14 -58.48 28.40
C ALA A 643 29.47 -57.76 28.65
N GLY A 644 29.44 -56.63 29.36
CA GLY A 644 30.58 -55.75 29.61
C GLY A 644 30.69 -54.56 28.67
N ALA A 645 29.95 -54.53 27.55
CA ALA A 645 29.96 -53.38 26.64
C ALA A 645 29.27 -52.15 27.25
N LYS A 646 29.63 -50.97 26.74
CA LYS A 646 28.99 -49.70 27.09
C LYS A 646 28.36 -49.11 25.84
N VAL A 647 27.14 -48.59 25.97
CA VAL A 647 26.42 -47.91 24.88
C VAL A 647 26.12 -46.50 25.34
N LYS A 648 26.48 -45.48 24.56
CA LYS A 648 26.26 -44.06 24.86
C LYS A 648 25.12 -43.51 23.99
N LEU A 649 24.24 -42.68 24.58
CA LEU A 649 23.12 -42.00 23.93
C LEU A 649 23.16 -40.50 24.31
N PRO A 650 23.25 -39.55 23.36
CA PRO A 650 23.28 -38.13 23.65
C PRO A 650 21.93 -37.64 24.17
N LEU A 651 21.99 -36.72 25.13
CA LEU A 651 20.84 -36.02 25.70
C LEU A 651 20.91 -34.54 25.26
N PRO A 652 20.03 -34.08 24.35
CA PRO A 652 19.91 -32.66 24.04
C PRO A 652 19.24 -31.96 25.21
N ILE A 653 19.92 -30.95 25.75
CA ILE A 653 19.50 -30.31 27.00
C ILE A 653 19.24 -28.81 26.82
N CYS A 654 19.77 -28.17 25.78
CA CYS A 654 19.48 -26.77 25.42
C CYS A 654 19.48 -26.65 23.86
N HIS A 655 18.53 -25.94 23.28
CA HIS A 655 18.46 -25.63 21.84
C HIS A 655 18.79 -24.14 21.60
N ASP A 656 19.25 -23.81 20.40
CA ASP A 656 19.48 -22.41 19.99
C ASP A 656 18.19 -21.61 20.10
N GLY A 657 18.21 -20.57 20.93
CA GLY A 657 17.06 -19.69 21.20
C GLY A 657 16.27 -19.98 22.50
N ASP A 658 16.59 -21.04 23.25
CA ASP A 658 15.95 -21.30 24.54
C ASP A 658 16.69 -20.60 25.70
N ARG A 659 15.93 -20.04 26.65
CA ARG A 659 16.46 -19.40 27.87
C ARG A 659 17.25 -20.41 28.71
N ALA A 660 18.37 -19.96 29.29
CA ALA A 660 19.13 -20.76 30.26
C ALA A 660 18.20 -21.29 31.38
N PRO A 661 18.22 -22.59 31.70
CA PRO A 661 17.32 -23.17 32.69
C PRO A 661 17.51 -22.49 34.05
N ASP A 662 16.40 -22.07 34.66
CA ASP A 662 16.39 -21.38 35.94
C ASP A 662 16.90 -22.33 37.05
N ASP A 663 17.26 -21.77 38.21
CA ASP A 663 17.94 -22.53 39.27
C ASP A 663 17.19 -23.78 39.78
N ASP A 664 15.88 -23.81 39.55
CA ASP A 664 14.93 -24.85 39.96
C ASP A 664 14.58 -25.87 38.87
N ASP A 665 15.05 -25.68 37.63
CA ASP A 665 14.77 -26.59 36.52
C ASP A 665 15.53 -27.90 36.67
N ARG A 666 14.83 -29.02 36.48
CA ARG A 666 15.41 -30.37 36.56
C ARG A 666 14.88 -31.20 35.40
N PHE A 667 15.74 -32.07 34.89
CA PHE A 667 15.43 -33.04 33.85
C PHE A 667 15.22 -34.43 34.46
N GLU A 668 14.12 -35.10 34.09
CA GLU A 668 13.79 -36.46 34.54
C GLU A 668 13.76 -37.46 33.38
N LEU A 669 14.55 -38.54 33.50
CA LEU A 669 14.46 -39.73 32.64
C LEU A 669 13.76 -40.86 33.40
N ARG A 670 12.81 -41.52 32.74
CA ARG A 670 12.14 -42.71 33.26
C ARG A 670 12.28 -43.84 32.26
N PHE A 671 12.68 -45.01 32.75
CA PHE A 671 12.81 -46.25 31.98
C PHE A 671 11.76 -47.24 32.44
N THR A 672 11.07 -47.90 31.51
CA THR A 672 10.17 -49.03 31.80
C THR A 672 10.68 -50.27 31.07
N ASN A 673 10.56 -51.44 31.68
CA ASN A 673 10.97 -52.74 31.12
C ASN A 673 12.48 -52.88 30.80
N LEU A 674 13.34 -51.97 31.28
CA LEU A 674 14.78 -52.09 31.13
C LEU A 674 15.31 -53.32 31.90
N HIS A 675 16.11 -54.16 31.24
CA HIS A 675 16.64 -55.38 31.85
C HIS A 675 17.46 -55.08 33.11
N ALA A 676 17.31 -55.93 34.13
CA ALA A 676 17.87 -55.66 35.46
C ALA A 676 19.40 -55.48 35.48
N SER A 677 20.10 -56.18 34.57
CA SER A 677 21.57 -56.13 34.43
C SER A 677 22.09 -54.92 33.64
N VAL A 678 21.23 -54.08 33.06
CA VAL A 678 21.64 -52.87 32.33
C VAL A 678 21.64 -51.69 33.29
N LEU A 679 22.78 -51.01 33.43
CA LEU A 679 22.93 -49.89 34.38
C LEU A 679 23.04 -48.56 33.61
N PRO A 680 21.95 -47.76 33.56
CA PRO A 680 21.98 -46.45 32.95
C PRO A 680 22.63 -45.42 33.90
N ARG A 681 23.53 -44.61 33.35
CA ARG A 681 24.23 -43.53 34.03
C ARG A 681 24.30 -42.33 33.12
N VAL A 682 24.25 -41.12 33.68
CA VAL A 682 24.55 -39.93 32.89
C VAL A 682 26.00 -39.54 33.12
N VAL A 683 26.72 -39.26 32.04
CA VAL A 683 28.07 -38.71 32.05
C VAL A 683 28.09 -37.45 31.22
N ASN A 684 28.94 -36.48 31.56
CA ASN A 684 29.22 -35.37 30.66
C ASN A 684 30.37 -35.72 29.70
N GLU A 685 30.66 -34.85 28.75
CA GLU A 685 31.71 -34.98 27.75
C GLU A 685 33.11 -35.15 28.35
N ARG A 686 33.32 -34.68 29.60
CA ARG A 686 34.59 -34.82 30.35
C ARG A 686 34.67 -36.11 31.19
N GLY A 687 33.70 -37.02 31.08
CA GLY A 687 33.66 -38.27 31.86
C GLY A 687 33.29 -38.08 33.34
N GLY A 688 32.89 -36.88 33.74
CA GLY A 688 32.31 -36.56 35.03
C GLY A 688 31.04 -37.36 35.26
N ARG A 689 30.95 -38.05 36.41
CA ARG A 689 29.84 -38.96 36.71
C ARG A 689 28.64 -38.18 37.25
N GLY A 690 27.55 -38.17 36.49
CA GLY A 690 26.23 -37.73 36.94
C GLY A 690 25.49 -38.80 37.74
N PRO A 691 24.21 -38.55 38.07
CA PRO A 691 23.38 -39.48 38.82
C PRO A 691 23.23 -40.84 38.09
N ALA A 692 23.18 -41.93 38.85
CA ALA A 692 22.94 -43.29 38.36
C ALA A 692 21.57 -43.79 38.82
N ALA A 693 20.91 -44.63 38.02
CA ALA A 693 19.59 -45.13 38.37
C ALA A 693 19.75 -46.23 39.43
N GLU A 694 19.29 -45.97 40.66
CA GLU A 694 19.28 -46.97 41.74
C GLU A 694 17.85 -47.38 42.10
N GLY A 695 17.55 -48.67 41.99
CA GLY A 695 16.24 -49.25 42.33
C GLY A 695 16.02 -50.64 41.73
N SER A 696 15.36 -51.54 42.47
CA SER A 696 14.89 -52.85 41.99
C SER A 696 13.41 -52.80 41.62
N GLY A 697 13.06 -52.90 40.35
CA GLY A 697 11.67 -52.85 39.88
C GLY A 697 11.56 -52.68 38.35
N PRO A 698 10.34 -52.74 37.78
CA PRO A 698 10.12 -52.62 36.34
C PRO A 698 10.30 -51.19 35.80
N ILE A 699 10.36 -50.19 36.69
CA ILE A 699 10.60 -48.78 36.36
C ILE A 699 11.88 -48.31 37.05
N ARG A 700 12.77 -47.65 36.30
CA ARG A 700 13.99 -46.98 36.80
C ARG A 700 13.95 -45.51 36.40
N GLY A 701 14.62 -44.62 37.12
CA GLY A 701 14.64 -43.21 36.73
C GLY A 701 15.89 -42.46 37.19
N LEU A 702 16.18 -41.37 36.48
CA LEU A 702 17.28 -40.43 36.73
C LEU A 702 16.70 -39.01 36.81
N ARG A 703 17.20 -38.20 37.74
CA ARG A 703 16.93 -36.76 37.78
C ARG A 703 18.25 -36.02 37.85
N MET A 704 18.45 -35.01 37.01
CA MET A 704 19.63 -34.16 37.04
C MET A 704 19.24 -32.68 36.91
N LYS A 705 20.13 -31.79 37.35
CA LYS A 705 20.07 -30.37 36.98
C LYS A 705 20.92 -30.22 35.71
N PRO A 706 20.35 -29.80 34.58
CA PRO A 706 21.12 -29.54 33.38
C PRO A 706 22.06 -28.34 33.56
N ASP A 707 23.23 -28.40 32.93
CA ASP A 707 24.13 -27.25 32.75
C ASP A 707 24.36 -27.10 31.26
N CYS A 708 23.85 -26.03 30.64
CA CYS A 708 23.93 -25.84 29.19
C CYS A 708 25.36 -25.76 28.66
N ARG A 709 26.38 -25.59 29.52
CA ARG A 709 27.79 -25.57 29.13
C ARG A 709 28.40 -26.96 28.90
N HIS A 710 27.65 -28.03 29.16
CA HIS A 710 28.14 -29.40 29.08
C HIS A 710 27.23 -30.27 28.20
N HIS A 711 27.85 -31.17 27.45
CA HIS A 711 27.15 -32.19 26.66
C HIS A 711 26.98 -33.46 27.48
N TYR A 712 25.74 -33.91 27.62
CA TYR A 712 25.43 -35.06 28.45
C TYR A 712 25.12 -36.30 27.62
N PHE A 713 25.61 -37.43 28.09
CA PHE A 713 25.41 -38.75 27.51
C PHE A 713 24.80 -39.69 28.54
N LEU A 714 23.72 -40.36 28.16
CA LEU A 714 23.21 -41.53 28.85
C LEU A 714 24.01 -42.76 28.44
N VAL A 715 24.74 -43.34 29.37
CA VAL A 715 25.55 -44.55 29.19
C VAL A 715 24.84 -45.75 29.79
N PHE A 716 24.60 -46.78 28.99
CA PHE A 716 24.15 -48.09 29.43
C PHE A 716 25.36 -49.02 29.58
N GLU A 717 25.67 -49.42 30.82
CA GLU A 717 26.66 -50.47 31.08
C GLU A 717 25.96 -51.83 31.10
N LEU A 718 26.36 -52.75 30.22
CA LEU A 718 25.77 -54.09 30.11
C LEU A 718 26.43 -55.02 31.14
N GLY A 719 25.68 -55.38 32.19
CA GLY A 719 26.17 -56.25 33.24
C GLY A 719 26.47 -57.68 32.79
N PRO A 720 27.14 -58.48 33.64
CA PRO A 720 27.60 -59.83 33.30
C PRO A 720 26.45 -60.79 32.91
N ASP A 721 25.26 -60.59 33.46
CA ASP A 721 24.07 -61.42 33.22
C ASP A 721 23.16 -60.86 32.11
N PHE A 722 23.69 -60.01 31.22
CA PHE A 722 22.90 -59.45 30.12
C PHE A 722 22.60 -60.52 29.05
N PRO A 723 21.33 -60.70 28.61
CA PRO A 723 20.93 -61.78 27.70
C PRO A 723 21.40 -61.60 26.24
N GLY A 724 22.09 -60.49 25.93
CA GLY A 724 22.57 -60.15 24.58
C GLY A 724 21.64 -59.24 23.78
N ASP A 725 20.34 -59.19 24.14
CA ASP A 725 19.33 -58.31 23.55
C ASP A 725 18.23 -57.99 24.59
N THR A 726 17.83 -56.72 24.73
CA THR A 726 16.65 -56.32 25.50
C THR A 726 15.95 -55.10 24.89
N GLY A 727 14.63 -55.07 24.99
CA GLY A 727 13.83 -53.86 24.79
C GLY A 727 13.63 -53.07 26.09
N PHE A 728 13.30 -51.78 25.97
CA PHE A 728 12.87 -50.90 27.05
C PHE A 728 12.03 -49.74 26.50
N GLU A 729 11.34 -48.99 27.36
CA GLU A 729 10.77 -47.69 27.03
C GLU A 729 11.47 -46.60 27.83
N ILE A 730 11.65 -45.43 27.24
CA ILE A 730 12.19 -44.23 27.89
C ILE A 730 11.25 -43.05 27.71
N VAL A 731 11.09 -42.25 28.77
CA VAL A 731 10.42 -40.95 28.75
C VAL A 731 11.37 -39.93 29.35
N ALA A 732 11.58 -38.83 28.65
CA ALA A 732 12.35 -37.67 29.11
C ALA A 732 11.40 -36.48 29.26
N ARG A 733 11.52 -35.71 30.34
CA ARG A 733 10.68 -34.54 30.57
C ARG A 733 11.31 -33.55 31.54
N ASP A 734 10.93 -32.29 31.37
CA ASP A 734 11.27 -31.23 32.33
C ASP A 734 10.32 -31.26 33.54
N ILE A 735 10.88 -30.98 34.72
CA ILE A 735 10.15 -30.96 35.98
C ILE A 735 10.54 -29.75 36.83
N LEU A 736 9.54 -29.01 37.30
CA LEU A 736 9.68 -27.78 38.10
C LEU A 736 9.83 -28.03 39.62
N SER A 737 10.38 -29.18 40.06
CA SER A 737 10.28 -29.63 41.45
C SER A 737 11.64 -29.77 42.15
N THR A 738 11.84 -29.00 43.22
CA THR A 738 12.96 -29.09 44.19
C THR A 738 12.86 -30.23 45.21
N GLY A 739 11.88 -31.14 45.07
CA GLY A 739 11.69 -32.27 45.99
C GLY A 739 12.78 -33.35 45.90
N PRO A 740 13.16 -34.01 47.02
CA PRO A 740 14.13 -35.10 47.03
C PRO A 740 13.65 -36.28 46.15
N ASN A 741 14.62 -36.99 45.54
CA ASN A 741 14.36 -38.09 44.61
C ASN A 741 13.41 -39.16 45.22
N PRO A 742 12.18 -39.35 44.70
CA PRO A 742 11.18 -40.23 45.30
C PRO A 742 11.53 -41.73 45.20
N TRP A 743 12.62 -42.10 44.52
CA TRP A 743 13.03 -43.48 44.32
C TRP A 743 13.91 -44.06 45.45
N VAL A 744 14.01 -43.35 46.58
CA VAL A 744 14.70 -43.83 47.78
C VAL A 744 13.68 -44.27 48.85
N LEU A 745 13.63 -45.60 49.08
CA LEU A 745 13.04 -46.38 50.20
C LEU A 745 11.60 -46.93 50.08
N GLY A 746 11.48 -48.27 50.03
CA GLY A 746 10.33 -49.05 50.51
C GLY A 746 9.83 -50.18 49.59
N PRO A 747 9.51 -51.40 50.09
CA PRO A 747 9.12 -52.56 49.26
C PRO A 747 7.64 -52.47 48.79
N PRO A 748 7.24 -53.28 47.79
CA PRO A 748 6.14 -52.96 46.89
C PRO A 748 4.76 -53.27 47.49
N ILE A 749 3.79 -52.43 47.18
CA ILE A 749 2.37 -52.72 47.41
C ILE A 749 1.78 -53.20 46.08
N GLN A 750 1.35 -54.46 46.04
CA GLN A 750 0.52 -55.02 44.98
C GLN A 750 -0.88 -54.39 45.02
N GLY A 751 -1.44 -54.05 43.85
CA GLY A 751 -2.84 -53.65 43.75
C GLY A 751 -3.26 -53.38 42.31
N SER A 752 -3.81 -54.42 41.70
CA SER A 752 -4.76 -54.47 40.57
C SER A 752 -5.26 -53.17 39.91
N VAL A 753 -5.28 -53.24 38.57
CA VAL A 753 -6.10 -52.48 37.60
C VAL A 753 -7.50 -52.13 38.14
N PRO A 754 -7.95 -50.88 37.91
CA PRO A 754 -9.33 -50.60 37.50
C PRO A 754 -9.32 -49.86 36.16
N GLU A 755 -10.01 -50.38 35.14
CA GLU A 755 -11.42 -50.11 34.82
C GLU A 755 -11.59 -48.78 34.06
N SER A 756 -12.20 -48.90 32.87
CA SER A 756 -12.74 -47.86 31.99
C SER A 756 -11.97 -46.54 31.96
N LEU A 757 -11.31 -46.28 30.82
CA LEU A 757 -10.91 -44.91 30.47
C LEU A 757 -12.13 -43.99 30.66
N PRO A 758 -11.96 -42.83 31.34
CA PRO A 758 -13.04 -41.88 31.53
C PRO A 758 -13.60 -41.44 30.18
N ASP A 759 -14.92 -41.37 30.12
CA ASP A 759 -15.74 -40.82 29.05
C ASP A 759 -16.62 -39.79 29.78
N GLY A 760 -16.10 -38.56 29.85
CA GLY A 760 -16.54 -37.50 30.75
C GLY A 760 -17.95 -37.01 30.48
N ASP A 761 -18.40 -37.12 29.22
CA ASP A 761 -19.71 -36.66 28.76
C ASP A 761 -20.64 -37.80 28.29
N GLY A 762 -20.13 -39.03 28.21
CA GLY A 762 -20.88 -40.25 27.98
C GLY A 762 -21.25 -40.50 26.52
N ASP A 763 -20.50 -39.95 25.57
CA ASP A 763 -20.78 -39.99 24.15
C ASP A 763 -20.20 -41.21 23.42
N GLY A 764 -19.32 -41.97 24.10
CA GLY A 764 -18.65 -43.16 23.61
C GLY A 764 -17.18 -42.98 23.21
N LEU A 765 -16.62 -41.78 23.33
CA LEU A 765 -15.20 -41.46 23.18
C LEU A 765 -14.53 -41.35 24.55
N TYR A 766 -13.21 -41.58 24.60
CA TYR A 766 -12.45 -41.44 25.84
C TYR A 766 -11.84 -40.04 25.91
N ASP A 767 -11.81 -39.41 27.09
CA ASP A 767 -11.29 -38.04 27.29
C ASP A 767 -9.90 -37.79 26.65
N SER A 768 -9.09 -38.84 26.47
CA SER A 768 -7.75 -38.77 25.85
C SER A 768 -7.74 -38.63 24.32
N VAL A 769 -8.86 -38.89 23.65
CA VAL A 769 -9.03 -38.85 22.18
C VAL A 769 -10.29 -38.09 21.75
N ASP A 770 -11.01 -37.55 22.72
CA ASP A 770 -12.22 -36.77 22.58
C ASP A 770 -11.83 -35.29 22.45
N SER A 771 -12.22 -34.67 21.33
CA SER A 771 -12.00 -33.24 21.08
C SER A 771 -12.90 -32.33 21.92
N CYS A 772 -13.92 -32.90 22.58
CA CYS A 772 -14.80 -32.25 23.52
C CYS A 772 -15.06 -33.08 24.80
N PRO A 773 -14.05 -33.31 25.68
CA PRO A 773 -14.15 -34.22 26.84
C PRO A 773 -15.25 -33.92 27.88
N ALA A 774 -16.01 -32.84 27.70
CA ALA A 774 -17.07 -32.38 28.58
C ALA A 774 -18.40 -32.10 27.85
N ALA A 775 -18.49 -32.34 26.53
CA ALA A 775 -19.65 -32.01 25.71
C ALA A 775 -19.89 -33.05 24.61
N SER A 776 -20.93 -33.88 24.82
CA SER A 776 -21.19 -35.08 24.02
C SER A 776 -21.22 -34.83 22.51
N ASP A 777 -20.26 -35.43 21.82
CA ASP A 777 -19.98 -35.35 20.39
C ASP A 777 -19.55 -36.75 19.84
N PRO A 778 -20.48 -37.72 19.69
CA PRO A 778 -20.14 -39.11 19.36
C PRO A 778 -19.39 -39.34 18.04
N TRP A 779 -19.19 -38.28 17.24
CA TRP A 779 -18.58 -38.28 15.93
C TRP A 779 -17.22 -37.57 15.89
N ASN A 780 -16.76 -36.97 17.01
CA ASN A 780 -15.50 -36.25 17.16
C ASN A 780 -15.26 -35.26 16.00
N VAL A 781 -16.28 -34.46 15.68
CA VAL A 781 -16.26 -33.58 14.52
C VAL A 781 -15.56 -32.29 14.91
N ASP A 782 -14.46 -32.02 14.21
CA ASP A 782 -13.70 -30.78 14.29
C ASP A 782 -13.57 -30.26 12.85
N ARG A 783 -14.39 -29.26 12.49
CA ARG A 783 -14.52 -28.80 11.10
C ARG A 783 -13.41 -27.87 10.64
N ASP A 784 -12.78 -27.12 11.54
CA ASP A 784 -11.70 -26.20 11.21
C ASP A 784 -10.30 -26.72 11.60
N ALA A 785 -10.25 -27.90 12.23
CA ALA A 785 -9.07 -28.70 12.54
C ALA A 785 -8.11 -28.03 13.54
N ASP A 786 -8.65 -27.29 14.49
CA ASP A 786 -7.89 -26.52 15.47
C ASP A 786 -7.64 -27.28 16.80
N GLY A 787 -8.29 -28.44 16.97
CA GLY A 787 -8.17 -29.31 18.13
C GLY A 787 -9.30 -29.22 19.16
N ALA A 788 -10.23 -28.26 19.02
CA ALA A 788 -11.49 -28.22 19.75
C ALA A 788 -12.63 -28.77 18.88
N GLY A 789 -13.45 -29.67 19.42
CA GLY A 789 -14.56 -30.24 18.65
C GLY A 789 -15.72 -29.25 18.52
N ASP A 790 -16.48 -29.36 17.42
CA ASP A 790 -17.62 -28.48 17.10
C ASP A 790 -18.65 -28.32 18.25
N ALA A 791 -18.76 -29.32 19.14
CA ALA A 791 -19.69 -29.31 20.27
C ALA A 791 -19.25 -28.42 21.45
N CYS A 792 -17.96 -28.14 21.54
CA CYS A 792 -17.34 -27.35 22.61
C CYS A 792 -16.53 -26.16 22.08
N ASP A 793 -16.46 -26.00 20.75
CA ASP A 793 -15.75 -24.92 20.09
C ASP A 793 -16.61 -23.63 20.02
N ASN A 794 -16.08 -22.54 20.57
CA ASN A 794 -16.71 -21.22 20.52
C ASN A 794 -16.51 -20.50 19.18
N CYS A 795 -15.80 -21.10 18.22
CA CYS A 795 -15.64 -20.72 16.82
C CYS A 795 -15.60 -21.91 15.85
N ALA A 796 -16.56 -22.84 15.91
CA ALA A 796 -16.68 -24.12 15.15
C ALA A 796 -16.43 -24.15 13.63
N LEU A 797 -16.14 -23.03 12.96
CA LEU A 797 -15.78 -22.94 11.55
C LEU A 797 -14.55 -22.03 11.29
N ALA A 798 -13.86 -21.58 12.34
CA ALA A 798 -12.74 -20.65 12.28
C ALA A 798 -11.71 -20.93 13.38
N SER A 799 -10.62 -21.61 12.99
CA SER A 799 -9.57 -22.10 13.88
C SER A 799 -9.12 -21.10 14.95
N ASN A 800 -9.33 -21.45 16.21
CA ASN A 800 -8.91 -20.71 17.40
C ASN A 800 -8.52 -21.67 18.56
N PRO A 801 -7.38 -22.40 18.49
CA PRO A 801 -7.05 -23.47 19.43
C PRO A 801 -7.02 -23.09 20.92
N THR A 802 -6.93 -21.79 21.22
CA THR A 802 -6.93 -21.24 22.58
C THR A 802 -8.32 -21.05 23.18
N GLN A 803 -9.37 -21.13 22.37
CA GLN A 803 -10.77 -20.92 22.74
C GLN A 803 -11.00 -19.58 23.47
N ARG A 804 -10.16 -18.58 23.16
CA ARG A 804 -10.16 -17.29 23.85
C ARG A 804 -11.47 -16.53 23.55
N ASP A 805 -12.13 -16.12 24.63
CA ASP A 805 -13.32 -15.28 24.64
C ASP A 805 -13.08 -14.22 25.72
N GLY A 806 -12.51 -13.10 25.32
CA GLY A 806 -12.09 -12.02 26.21
C GLY A 806 -13.03 -10.82 26.22
N GLY A 807 -13.92 -10.72 25.23
CA GLY A 807 -14.70 -9.52 24.93
C GLY A 807 -16.16 -9.77 24.60
N GLY A 808 -16.77 -8.85 23.85
CA GLY A 808 -18.20 -8.77 23.61
C GLY A 808 -18.64 -7.43 23.00
N VAL A 809 -19.94 -7.14 23.02
CA VAL A 809 -20.47 -5.83 22.57
C VAL A 809 -20.30 -4.73 23.61
N GLY A 810 -19.37 -3.81 23.34
CA GLY A 810 -19.10 -2.59 24.13
C GLY A 810 -17.89 -2.69 25.06
N LEU A 811 -17.30 -1.53 25.40
CA LEU A 811 -16.02 -1.42 26.13
C LEU A 811 -15.99 -2.05 27.54
N ALA A 812 -17.15 -2.40 28.11
CA ALA A 812 -17.28 -3.01 29.43
C ALA A 812 -17.94 -4.40 29.39
N SER A 813 -18.15 -4.96 28.20
CA SER A 813 -18.67 -6.32 28.04
C SER A 813 -17.55 -7.33 28.30
N GLY A 814 -17.88 -8.35 29.09
CA GLY A 814 -17.02 -9.52 29.27
C GLY A 814 -17.49 -10.67 28.37
N PRO A 815 -16.90 -11.87 28.55
CA PRO A 815 -17.09 -13.03 27.68
C PRO A 815 -18.57 -13.35 27.43
N ASP A 816 -18.95 -13.53 26.16
CA ASP A 816 -20.34 -13.74 25.75
C ASP A 816 -20.62 -15.14 25.15
N GLY A 817 -19.58 -15.99 25.10
CA GLY A 817 -19.64 -17.36 24.60
C GLY A 817 -19.32 -17.49 23.11
N ILE A 818 -18.98 -16.40 22.43
CA ILE A 818 -18.46 -16.40 21.06
C ILE A 818 -16.98 -16.06 21.11
N GLY A 819 -16.12 -16.88 20.50
CA GLY A 819 -14.68 -16.65 20.55
C GLY A 819 -14.26 -15.38 19.80
N ASP A 820 -13.18 -14.75 20.27
CA ASP A 820 -12.67 -13.48 19.73
C ASP A 820 -12.42 -13.59 18.20
N ALA A 821 -11.97 -14.77 17.72
CA ALA A 821 -11.64 -15.03 16.32
C ALA A 821 -12.85 -14.99 15.36
N CYS A 822 -14.07 -15.24 15.86
CA CYS A 822 -15.29 -15.37 15.06
C CYS A 822 -16.41 -14.41 15.51
N GLN A 823 -16.07 -13.42 16.34
CA GLN A 823 -16.99 -12.47 16.90
C GLN A 823 -17.54 -11.51 15.84
N CYS A 824 -18.87 -11.46 15.66
CA CYS A 824 -19.47 -10.58 14.67
C CYS A 824 -19.62 -9.16 15.17
N GLY A 825 -19.14 -8.23 14.36
CA GLY A 825 -19.07 -6.80 14.58
C GLY A 825 -17.66 -6.33 14.91
N ASP A 826 -16.74 -7.26 15.20
CA ASP A 826 -15.33 -6.99 15.42
C ASP A 826 -14.63 -7.03 14.05
N VAL A 827 -14.28 -5.86 13.55
CA VAL A 827 -13.69 -5.72 12.21
C VAL A 827 -12.22 -5.31 12.25
N ASN A 828 -11.68 -5.12 13.46
CA ASN A 828 -10.27 -4.83 13.71
C ASN A 828 -9.55 -5.99 14.45
N ASP A 829 -10.25 -7.10 14.72
CA ASP A 829 -9.76 -8.34 15.33
C ASP A 829 -9.18 -8.13 16.75
N ASP A 830 -9.72 -7.16 17.51
CA ASP A 830 -9.28 -6.87 18.88
C ASP A 830 -10.07 -7.63 19.98
N GLY A 831 -11.05 -8.45 19.55
CA GLY A 831 -11.96 -9.23 20.38
C GLY A 831 -13.16 -8.44 20.90
N ARG A 832 -13.36 -7.17 20.50
CA ARG A 832 -14.42 -6.31 21.06
C ARG A 832 -15.17 -5.52 19.99
N VAL A 833 -16.50 -5.56 20.07
CA VAL A 833 -17.35 -4.75 19.20
C VAL A 833 -17.63 -3.38 19.84
N THR A 834 -17.00 -2.33 19.32
CA THR A 834 -17.06 -0.98 19.89
C THR A 834 -17.68 0.04 18.92
N GLY A 835 -17.66 1.33 19.32
CA GLY A 835 -18.04 2.42 18.43
C GLY A 835 -17.06 2.62 17.27
N LEU A 836 -15.80 2.21 17.43
CA LEU A 836 -14.74 2.29 16.43
C LEU A 836 -15.05 1.36 15.24
N ASP A 837 -15.45 0.13 15.52
CA ASP A 837 -15.88 -0.85 14.51
C ASP A 837 -17.05 -0.36 13.66
N GLY A 838 -18.04 0.26 14.33
CA GLY A 838 -19.16 0.90 13.64
C GLY A 838 -18.74 2.08 12.75
N ALA A 839 -17.66 2.79 13.10
CA ALA A 839 -17.10 3.86 12.28
C ALA A 839 -16.31 3.29 11.09
N LEU A 840 -15.51 2.24 11.29
CA LEU A 840 -14.78 1.54 10.24
C LEU A 840 -15.72 1.00 9.17
N VAL A 841 -16.81 0.33 9.55
CA VAL A 841 -17.82 -0.17 8.60
C VAL A 841 -18.55 0.97 7.87
N LYS A 842 -18.85 2.09 8.54
CA LYS A 842 -19.48 3.25 7.88
C LYS A 842 -18.54 3.92 6.88
N ARG A 843 -17.26 4.06 7.22
CA ARG A 843 -16.24 4.60 6.31
C ARG A 843 -16.08 3.70 5.09
N ALA A 844 -15.96 2.38 5.30
CA ALA A 844 -15.90 1.40 4.22
C ALA A 844 -17.17 1.41 3.35
N ALA A 845 -18.37 1.51 3.95
CA ALA A 845 -19.63 1.61 3.22
C ALA A 845 -19.80 2.93 2.44
N LEU A 846 -19.00 3.96 2.78
CA LEU A 846 -18.91 5.24 2.06
C LEU A 846 -17.72 5.27 1.08
N GLY A 847 -16.99 4.17 0.92
CA GLY A 847 -15.81 4.10 0.04
C GLY A 847 -14.59 4.86 0.56
N LEU A 848 -14.60 5.32 1.82
CA LEU A 848 -13.50 6.05 2.44
C LEU A 848 -12.45 5.07 2.99
N ALA A 849 -11.17 5.31 2.66
CA ALA A 849 -10.05 4.59 3.26
C ALA A 849 -10.06 4.78 4.79
N PRO A 850 -9.92 3.74 5.61
CA PRO A 850 -9.85 3.91 7.07
C PRO A 850 -8.40 4.13 7.55
N PHE A 851 -8.26 4.55 8.81
CA PHE A 851 -7.02 5.08 9.43
C PHE A 851 -5.76 4.20 9.24
N PRO A 852 -4.54 4.77 9.36
CA PRO A 852 -3.27 4.12 8.98
C PRO A 852 -3.08 2.79 9.72
N GLY A 853 -2.80 1.72 8.96
CA GLY A 853 -2.77 0.34 9.47
C GLY A 853 -3.56 -0.68 8.62
N GLY A 854 -4.31 -0.21 7.61
CA GLY A 854 -4.86 -1.04 6.54
C GLY A 854 -6.27 -1.53 6.79
N VAL A 855 -7.18 -1.22 5.84
CA VAL A 855 -8.52 -1.82 5.75
C VAL A 855 -8.81 -2.32 4.34
N GLY A 856 -7.76 -2.75 3.65
CA GLY A 856 -7.92 -3.60 2.47
C GLY A 856 -8.60 -4.94 2.79
N ASP A 857 -8.66 -5.30 4.07
CA ASP A 857 -9.07 -6.62 4.57
C ASP A 857 -10.09 -6.50 5.72
N LEU A 858 -11.24 -5.83 5.53
CA LEU A 858 -12.35 -6.10 6.46
C LEU A 858 -12.58 -7.62 6.47
N PRO A 859 -12.48 -8.30 7.62
CA PRO A 859 -12.54 -9.76 7.66
C PRO A 859 -13.86 -10.22 7.04
N ALA A 860 -13.83 -11.39 6.39
CA ALA A 860 -14.88 -11.97 5.54
C ALA A 860 -16.30 -11.45 5.82
N PRO A 861 -17.18 -11.21 4.82
CA PRO A 861 -18.50 -10.55 4.96
C PRO A 861 -19.42 -10.99 6.11
N ARG A 862 -19.15 -12.16 6.72
CA ARG A 862 -19.80 -12.71 7.89
C ARG A 862 -19.38 -12.06 9.22
N LYS A 863 -18.18 -11.46 9.33
CA LYS A 863 -17.72 -10.79 10.55
C LYS A 863 -18.42 -9.45 10.80
N CYS A 864 -18.93 -8.77 9.78
CA CYS A 864 -19.59 -7.47 9.92
C CYS A 864 -21.14 -7.54 9.84
N ASP A 865 -21.71 -8.70 9.48
CA ASP A 865 -23.14 -8.89 9.23
C ASP A 865 -23.91 -9.10 10.54
N VAL A 866 -24.22 -7.99 11.22
CA VAL A 866 -25.02 -7.99 12.46
C VAL A 866 -26.51 -7.77 12.21
N GLY A 867 -26.89 -7.31 11.01
CA GLY A 867 -28.26 -7.05 10.58
C GLY A 867 -28.94 -8.23 9.85
N GLY A 868 -28.19 -9.26 9.46
CA GLY A 868 -28.69 -10.43 8.74
C GLY A 868 -28.97 -10.17 7.25
N THR A 869 -28.27 -9.20 6.66
CA THR A 869 -28.44 -8.79 5.25
C THR A 869 -27.41 -9.40 4.30
N ALA A 870 -26.59 -10.35 4.79
CA ALA A 870 -25.58 -11.10 4.04
C ALA A 870 -24.39 -10.27 3.52
N GLY A 871 -24.12 -9.09 4.12
CA GLY A 871 -22.94 -8.28 3.80
C GLY A 871 -22.80 -7.04 4.69
N CYS A 872 -21.60 -6.44 4.70
CA CYS A 872 -21.29 -5.23 5.47
C CYS A 872 -21.99 -4.00 4.88
N THR A 873 -23.00 -3.46 5.55
CA THR A 873 -23.68 -2.24 5.12
C THR A 873 -23.50 -1.09 6.13
N GLY A 874 -23.76 0.14 5.70
CA GLY A 874 -23.83 1.28 6.63
C GLY A 874 -24.92 1.13 7.70
N LEU A 875 -25.91 0.25 7.48
CA LEU A 875 -26.92 -0.11 8.47
C LEU A 875 -26.30 -0.95 9.59
N ASP A 876 -25.40 -1.90 9.28
CA ASP A 876 -24.67 -2.70 10.26
C ASP A 876 -23.79 -1.82 11.15
N GLY A 877 -23.04 -0.89 10.54
CA GLY A 877 -22.28 0.11 11.28
C GLY A 877 -23.17 0.98 12.19
N THR A 878 -24.39 1.30 11.75
CA THR A 878 -25.35 2.05 12.57
C THR A 878 -25.92 1.21 13.71
N ILE A 879 -26.18 -0.07 13.48
CA ILE A 879 -26.64 -1.03 14.49
C ILE A 879 -25.58 -1.18 15.59
N MET A 880 -24.30 -1.37 15.21
CA MET A 880 -23.17 -1.49 16.13
C MET A 880 -22.94 -0.24 16.95
N THR A 881 -22.87 0.95 16.31
CA THR A 881 -22.71 2.22 17.04
C THR A 881 -23.85 2.46 18.03
N ARG A 882 -25.09 2.09 17.70
CA ARG A 882 -26.22 2.26 18.62
C ARG A 882 -26.18 1.26 19.77
N ALA A 883 -25.77 0.03 19.51
CA ALA A 883 -25.65 -1.02 20.51
C ALA A 883 -24.53 -0.73 21.52
N SER A 884 -23.36 -0.28 21.07
CA SER A 884 -22.24 0.11 21.95
C SER A 884 -22.57 1.34 22.81
N LEU A 885 -23.50 2.18 22.37
CA LEU A 885 -24.05 3.30 23.15
C LEU A 885 -25.24 2.92 24.06
N GLY A 886 -25.63 1.64 24.12
CA GLY A 886 -26.73 1.15 24.96
C GLY A 886 -28.14 1.52 24.48
N LEU A 887 -28.29 1.95 23.22
CA LEU A 887 -29.54 2.44 22.63
C LEU A 887 -30.24 1.31 21.83
N LYS A 888 -31.13 0.52 22.47
CA LYS A 888 -31.85 -0.64 21.87
C LYS A 888 -32.52 -0.35 20.50
N PRO A 889 -32.60 -1.33 19.56
CA PRO A 889 -32.88 -2.76 19.76
C PRO A 889 -31.62 -3.65 19.82
N ALA A 890 -31.76 -4.82 20.46
CA ALA A 890 -30.67 -5.72 20.82
C ALA A 890 -30.02 -6.39 19.60
N ILE A 891 -28.69 -6.31 19.49
CA ILE A 891 -27.92 -7.23 18.64
C ILE A 891 -27.95 -8.58 19.34
N ALA A 892 -28.52 -9.59 18.69
CA ALA A 892 -28.20 -10.98 18.99
C ALA A 892 -27.09 -11.36 18.02
N GLN A 893 -25.88 -11.63 18.52
CA GLN A 893 -24.76 -12.07 17.68
C GLN A 893 -25.06 -13.48 17.19
N ALA A 894 -25.64 -13.57 15.99
CA ALA A 894 -25.93 -14.82 15.31
C ALA A 894 -24.82 -15.06 14.28
N CYS A 895 -23.63 -15.39 14.78
CA CYS A 895 -22.46 -15.58 13.94
C CYS A 895 -22.49 -16.93 13.23
N PRO A 896 -22.52 -16.98 11.89
CA PRO A 896 -22.49 -18.25 11.18
C PRO A 896 -21.18 -19.03 11.43
N ALA A 897 -20.08 -18.31 11.66
CA ALA A 897 -18.78 -18.88 12.00
C ALA A 897 -18.72 -19.50 13.41
N ALA A 898 -19.52 -19.00 14.35
CA ALA A 898 -19.55 -19.51 15.73
C ALA A 898 -20.64 -20.57 15.97
N THR A 899 -21.76 -20.52 15.23
CA THR A 899 -22.96 -21.31 15.56
C THR A 899 -23.24 -22.46 14.57
N GLY A 900 -22.52 -22.52 13.46
CA GLY A 900 -22.68 -23.57 12.44
C GLY A 900 -24.08 -23.67 11.79
N ALA A 901 -24.98 -22.74 12.09
CA ALA A 901 -26.32 -22.66 11.52
C ALA A 901 -26.31 -21.74 10.27
N PRO A 902 -27.07 -22.09 9.21
CA PRO A 902 -27.12 -21.34 7.96
C PRO A 902 -27.75 -19.96 8.09
#